data_AF-A0A3C0ETQ1-F1
#
_entry.id   AF-A0A3C0ETQ1-F1
#
_cell.length_a   1.000
_cell.length_b   1.000
_cell.length_c   1.000
_cell.angle_alpha   90.00
_cell.angle_beta   90.00
_cell.angle_gamma   90.00
#
_symmetry.space_group_name_H-M   'P 1'
#
loop_
_entity.id
_entity.type
_entity.pdbx_description
1 polymer ?
#
loop_
_entity_poly.entity_id
_entity_poly.type
_entity_poly.pdbx_seq_one_letter_code
_entity_poly.pdbx_strand_id
1 'polypeptide(L)'
;MMKIAVITCAVLEQEISSLSEKQDAVVHVEIVEQGLHNEPDKLREQLQIVIDRVETHCNADVIVLGYGLCSRGIEGIRTSRCKLVVARAHDCITLLLGSKERYADYVDKYPGTYWYSPGWNKHHTPPGPDRYQKLLTEYTEKYGQDNAQYLMETEQHWFTTYDRATYVHLSIGATDSDKQYTRDCADWLKWNYDEQAGDPQLLIDMLAGHWDDDRFLVLEPGVTLEMSGDDRVIQAKPRLSTLHVHMSGADSVLPLENKGDSLLSLSELLRHHGMPLNTRCGERGICDGCMVELHEGALQHQDSGKRVEANHQPILLKACEHTIVDDSKESVSIHVPRRSTTAYKPSILDSCRINVPFAHQPICKVTAQHYLGLAVDIGTTTVAMQLVDLRDGQVLGRASAFNLQMHMGDDVLTRINLCSTDSGNIKVMQHKLVIETFEPLIAELLEKTGVCHQHIAVMTAAGNATMLHLLAGVDPSSMGFIPFTPQFLEHKQCDWQSVGLFWDDAWGESPALHLLPGASAYVGADLVAGLLASGLCYDDGPSLLVDVGTNGEIIFKHGDTLLGCATAAGPAFEGAGLKAGIRAGDGAVSHISITTDPIHFDMQVIGDVDPIGLCGSAYIDLLGRGRKSGVIDARGHFDIARFAELSKRICKDDGRSLSLHLGHDLYVSEAEIARILQAKAAIAAGILTLLDKAHIKASDIKRLYLAGGFGMHVDLQSAIDSGLLPGFTLDQIQLVGNTSLAGAYIGMMDRDLMAVMSAEAEKIDVLELNIEPAFEDHYLDELML
;
A
#
# COMPACT_ATOMS: atom_id res chain seq x y z
N MET A 1 36.77 31.09 -21.11
CA MET A 1 35.52 31.08 -21.91
C MET A 1 34.58 30.14 -21.20
N MET A 2 33.35 30.58 -20.91
CA MET A 2 32.34 29.78 -20.21
C MET A 2 31.99 28.57 -21.06
N LYS A 3 32.05 27.36 -20.48
CA LYS A 3 31.75 26.11 -21.18
C LYS A 3 30.30 25.70 -20.93
N ILE A 4 29.54 25.56 -22.00
CA ILE A 4 28.11 25.25 -21.97
C ILE A 4 27.89 23.80 -22.41
N ALA A 5 27.21 23.01 -21.59
CA ALA A 5 26.59 21.76 -22.00
C ALA A 5 25.10 22.01 -22.26
N VAL A 6 24.56 21.46 -23.33
CA VAL A 6 23.15 21.60 -23.70
C VAL A 6 22.46 20.25 -23.52
N ILE A 7 21.31 20.24 -22.84
CA ILE A 7 20.44 19.07 -22.75
C ILE A 7 19.11 19.45 -23.40
N THR A 8 18.69 18.74 -24.45
CA THR A 8 17.47 19.09 -25.20
C THR A 8 16.67 17.87 -25.64
N CYS A 9 15.38 18.09 -25.91
CA CYS A 9 14.50 17.08 -26.47
C CYS A 9 14.83 16.82 -27.94
N ALA A 10 14.67 15.58 -28.39
CA ALA A 10 14.80 15.20 -29.80
C ALA A 10 13.96 16.06 -30.76
N VAL A 11 12.85 16.65 -30.29
CA VAL A 11 12.02 17.59 -31.07
C VAL A 11 12.81 18.84 -31.53
N LEU A 12 13.80 19.29 -30.75
CA LEU A 12 14.63 20.46 -31.08
C LEU A 12 16.04 20.08 -31.54
N GLU A 13 16.29 18.80 -31.82
CA GLU A 13 17.60 18.27 -32.21
C GLU A 13 18.20 19.07 -33.38
N GLN A 14 17.43 19.27 -34.46
CA GLN A 14 17.95 19.91 -35.67
C GLN A 14 18.28 21.39 -35.44
N GLU A 15 17.41 22.10 -34.73
CA GLU A 15 17.59 23.51 -34.38
C GLU A 15 18.81 23.68 -33.47
N ILE A 16 18.90 22.91 -32.39
CA ILE A 16 20.00 23.01 -31.41
C ILE A 16 21.33 22.57 -32.04
N SER A 17 21.36 21.47 -32.79
CA SER A 17 22.58 21.03 -33.49
C SER A 17 23.07 22.10 -34.48
N SER A 18 22.19 22.62 -35.35
CA SER A 18 22.58 23.63 -36.35
C SER A 18 23.03 24.96 -35.75
N LEU A 19 22.42 25.37 -34.62
CA LEU A 19 22.78 26.61 -33.95
C LEU A 19 24.03 26.46 -33.07
N SER A 20 24.23 25.30 -32.44
CA SER A 20 25.40 25.01 -31.58
C SER A 20 26.71 24.96 -32.35
N GLU A 21 26.72 24.50 -33.61
CA GLU A 21 27.91 24.51 -34.49
C GLU A 21 28.51 25.92 -34.69
N LYS A 22 27.71 26.96 -34.47
CA LYS A 22 28.11 28.37 -34.63
C LYS A 22 28.55 29.02 -33.31
N GLN A 23 28.60 28.26 -32.21
CA GLN A 23 28.88 28.76 -30.86
C GLN A 23 30.08 28.07 -30.23
N ASP A 24 31.21 28.77 -30.15
CA ASP A 24 32.47 28.25 -29.55
C ASP A 24 32.34 27.88 -28.06
N ALA A 25 31.30 28.37 -27.37
CA ALA A 25 31.05 28.12 -25.96
C ALA A 25 30.37 26.75 -25.69
N VAL A 26 29.72 26.15 -26.69
CA VAL A 26 29.01 24.87 -26.53
C VAL A 26 30.01 23.72 -26.66
N VAL A 27 30.20 22.96 -25.58
CA VAL A 27 31.19 21.87 -25.52
C VAL A 27 30.58 20.48 -25.53
N HIS A 28 29.27 20.36 -25.27
CA HIS A 28 28.53 19.10 -25.24
C HIS A 28 27.06 19.36 -25.58
N VAL A 29 26.45 18.46 -26.35
CA VAL A 29 25.00 18.47 -26.63
C VAL A 29 24.48 17.06 -26.36
N GLU A 30 23.55 16.94 -25.43
CA GLU A 30 22.87 15.70 -25.08
C GLU A 30 21.42 15.77 -25.56
N ILE A 31 21.00 14.74 -26.31
CA ILE A 31 19.65 14.64 -26.87
C ILE A 31 18.91 13.57 -26.08
N VAL A 32 17.74 13.92 -25.57
CA VAL A 32 16.87 13.04 -24.80
C VAL A 32 15.63 12.69 -25.64
N GLU A 33 15.17 11.44 -25.54
CA GLU A 33 14.06 10.93 -26.33
C GLU A 33 12.75 11.70 -26.07
N GLN A 34 11.98 11.94 -27.14
CA GLN A 34 10.74 12.72 -27.09
C GLN A 34 9.64 12.06 -26.25
N GLY A 35 9.58 10.71 -26.22
CA GLY A 35 8.46 9.94 -25.66
C GLY A 35 8.16 10.19 -24.18
N LEU A 36 9.10 10.82 -23.46
CA LEU A 36 8.99 11.16 -22.05
C LEU A 36 8.02 12.33 -21.77
N HIS A 37 7.63 13.13 -22.76
CA HIS A 37 6.71 14.26 -22.55
C HIS A 37 5.27 13.87 -22.20
N ASN A 38 4.87 12.63 -22.48
CA ASN A 38 3.56 12.11 -22.08
C ASN A 38 3.52 11.70 -20.59
N GLU A 39 4.68 11.63 -19.93
CA GLU A 39 4.83 11.19 -18.54
C GLU A 39 5.78 12.16 -17.78
N PRO A 40 5.28 13.32 -17.32
CA PRO A 40 6.11 14.39 -16.77
C PRO A 40 7.03 13.97 -15.62
N ASP A 41 6.60 13.01 -14.79
CA ASP A 41 7.42 12.49 -13.68
C ASP A 41 8.61 11.65 -14.19
N LYS A 42 8.40 10.80 -15.20
CA LYS A 42 9.49 10.07 -15.85
C LYS A 42 10.44 11.00 -16.59
N LEU A 43 9.92 12.05 -17.25
CA LEU A 43 10.76 13.08 -17.86
C LEU A 43 11.68 13.73 -16.83
N ARG A 44 11.15 14.09 -15.67
CA ARG A 44 11.91 14.70 -14.57
C ARG A 44 13.05 13.81 -14.10
N GLU A 45 12.76 12.52 -13.85
CA GLU A 45 13.76 11.54 -13.43
C GLU A 45 14.86 11.36 -14.47
N GLN A 46 14.49 11.18 -15.73
CA GLN A 46 15.45 11.01 -16.82
C GLN A 46 16.31 12.27 -17.02
N LEU A 47 15.70 13.45 -16.96
CA LEU A 47 16.45 14.70 -17.03
C LEU A 47 17.44 14.84 -15.87
N GLN A 48 17.07 14.46 -14.65
CA GLN A 48 17.98 14.48 -13.51
C GLN A 48 19.16 13.53 -13.71
N ILE A 49 18.91 12.30 -14.18
CA ILE A 49 19.97 11.33 -14.51
C ILE A 49 20.93 11.89 -15.56
N VAL A 50 20.38 12.53 -16.60
CA VAL A 50 21.16 13.14 -17.67
C VAL A 50 22.00 14.32 -17.15
N ILE A 51 21.41 15.18 -16.31
CA ILE A 51 22.11 16.28 -15.64
C ILE A 51 23.28 15.74 -14.82
N ASP A 52 23.03 14.78 -13.93
CA ASP A 52 24.05 14.20 -13.05
C ASP A 52 25.21 13.58 -13.85
N ARG A 53 24.87 12.90 -14.95
CA ARG A 53 25.85 12.32 -15.87
C ARG A 53 26.68 13.39 -16.57
N VAL A 54 26.06 14.46 -17.07
CA VAL A 54 26.75 15.61 -17.70
C VAL A 54 27.66 16.30 -16.69
N GLU A 55 27.21 16.51 -15.45
CA GLU A 55 28.04 17.15 -14.41
C GLU A 55 29.28 16.33 -14.04
N THR A 56 29.16 15.00 -14.12
CA THR A 56 30.22 14.04 -13.83
C THR A 56 31.22 13.91 -14.98
N HIS A 57 30.75 13.84 -16.22
CA HIS A 57 31.58 13.46 -17.37
C HIS A 57 31.98 14.62 -18.28
N CYS A 58 31.28 15.75 -18.21
CA CYS A 58 31.54 16.92 -19.06
C CYS A 58 32.15 18.05 -18.22
N ASN A 59 33.25 18.62 -18.71
CA ASN A 59 33.86 19.81 -18.10
C ASN A 59 33.12 21.09 -18.52
N ALA A 60 31.85 21.20 -18.13
CA ALA A 60 31.00 22.38 -18.34
C ALA A 60 30.89 23.23 -17.07
N ASP A 61 30.74 24.54 -17.25
CA ASP A 61 30.45 25.51 -16.17
C ASP A 61 28.94 25.74 -16.02
N VAL A 62 28.20 25.59 -17.12
CA VAL A 62 26.75 25.81 -17.21
C VAL A 62 26.09 24.71 -18.00
N ILE A 63 24.92 24.28 -17.53
CA ILE A 63 23.99 23.42 -18.25
C ILE A 63 22.84 24.29 -18.75
N VAL A 64 22.64 24.31 -20.05
CA VAL A 64 21.50 24.94 -20.72
C VAL A 64 20.48 23.86 -21.04
N LEU A 65 19.25 24.07 -20.58
CA LEU A 65 18.15 23.14 -20.81
C LEU A 65 17.30 23.65 -21.98
N GLY A 66 17.38 22.97 -23.12
CA GLY A 66 16.54 23.20 -24.30
C GLY A 66 15.14 22.61 -24.13
N TYR A 67 14.48 22.97 -23.01
CA TYR A 67 13.12 22.59 -22.64
C TYR A 67 12.36 23.83 -22.15
N GLY A 68 11.04 23.81 -22.30
CA GLY A 68 10.14 24.66 -21.52
C GLY A 68 9.64 23.92 -20.28
N LEU A 69 8.59 24.44 -19.64
CA LEU A 69 7.95 23.81 -18.48
C LEU A 69 7.42 22.39 -18.79
N CYS A 70 6.95 22.14 -20.03
CA CYS A 70 6.58 20.82 -20.56
C CYS A 70 5.69 20.02 -19.61
N SER A 71 4.51 20.56 -19.27
CA SER A 71 3.58 19.96 -18.30
C SER A 71 4.20 19.71 -16.91
N ARG A 72 5.07 20.62 -16.46
CA ARG A 72 5.81 20.55 -15.18
C ARG A 72 6.87 19.45 -15.11
N GLY A 73 7.27 18.90 -16.27
CA GLY A 73 8.28 17.84 -16.36
C GLY A 73 9.71 18.28 -16.01
N ILE A 74 9.98 19.58 -15.94
CA ILE A 74 11.27 20.13 -15.50
C ILE A 74 11.25 20.68 -14.06
N GLU A 75 10.10 20.67 -13.36
CA GLU A 75 10.06 21.15 -11.98
C GLU A 75 10.90 20.25 -11.07
N GLY A 76 11.60 20.85 -10.10
CA GLY A 76 12.36 20.09 -9.09
C GLY A 76 13.72 19.55 -9.54
N ILE A 77 14.07 19.61 -10.83
CA ILE A 77 15.41 19.25 -11.30
C ILE A 77 16.46 20.20 -10.70
N ARG A 78 17.67 19.70 -10.48
CA ARG A 78 18.77 20.46 -9.88
C ARG A 78 20.12 20.07 -10.43
N THR A 79 21.05 21.00 -10.36
CA THR A 79 22.48 20.77 -10.59
C THR A 79 23.22 20.78 -9.25
N SER A 80 24.28 19.99 -9.15
CA SER A 80 25.14 19.91 -7.96
C SER A 80 26.35 20.84 -8.05
N ARG A 81 26.81 21.16 -9.26
CA ARG A 81 28.05 21.91 -9.53
C ARG A 81 27.87 23.03 -10.56
N CYS A 82 27.18 22.76 -11.66
CA CYS A 82 26.97 23.69 -12.78
C CYS A 82 25.84 24.67 -12.46
N LYS A 83 25.84 25.86 -13.08
CA LYS A 83 24.61 26.65 -13.15
C LYS A 83 23.62 25.98 -14.09
N LEU A 84 22.33 26.08 -13.80
CA LEU A 84 21.27 25.61 -14.68
C LEU A 84 20.57 26.81 -15.31
N VAL A 85 20.45 26.82 -16.63
CA VAL A 85 19.77 27.89 -17.38
C VAL A 85 18.61 27.31 -18.16
N VAL A 86 17.43 27.91 -17.98
CA VAL A 86 16.20 27.50 -18.64
C VAL A 86 15.52 28.74 -19.22
N ALA A 87 14.98 28.65 -20.43
CA ALA A 87 14.14 29.72 -20.97
C ALA A 87 12.81 29.77 -20.23
N ARG A 88 12.26 30.97 -20.03
CA ARG A 88 10.92 31.18 -19.48
C ARG A 88 9.85 30.83 -20.53
N ALA A 89 9.66 29.53 -20.73
CA ALA A 89 8.90 28.95 -21.82
C ALA A 89 7.91 27.90 -21.29
N HIS A 90 6.70 27.84 -21.85
CA HIS A 90 5.71 26.83 -21.46
C HIS A 90 6.10 25.44 -21.95
N ASP A 91 6.66 25.36 -23.16
CA ASP A 91 7.07 24.14 -23.82
C ASP A 91 8.00 24.45 -25.01
N CYS A 92 8.29 23.44 -25.83
CA CYS A 92 9.07 23.58 -27.05
C CYS A 92 8.44 24.52 -28.11
N ILE A 93 7.12 24.73 -28.08
CA ILE A 93 6.45 25.63 -29.03
C ILE A 93 6.80 27.08 -28.70
N THR A 94 6.88 27.44 -27.41
CA THR A 94 7.37 28.76 -27.01
C THR A 94 8.80 29.00 -27.53
N LEU A 95 9.66 27.98 -27.46
CA LEU A 95 11.03 28.04 -27.98
C LEU A 95 11.06 28.20 -29.51
N LEU A 96 10.16 27.51 -30.23
CA LEU A 96 10.04 27.60 -31.68
C LEU A 96 9.41 28.91 -32.16
N LEU A 97 8.48 29.52 -31.40
CA LEU A 97 7.94 30.84 -31.74
C LEU A 97 8.92 31.97 -31.42
N GLY A 98 9.83 31.75 -30.47
CA GLY A 98 10.88 32.67 -30.05
C GLY A 98 10.46 33.67 -28.96
N SER A 99 9.22 33.61 -28.48
CA SER A 99 8.70 34.52 -27.44
C SER A 99 7.52 33.92 -26.69
N LYS A 100 7.53 34.07 -25.35
CA LYS A 100 6.43 33.66 -24.47
C LYS A 100 5.19 34.53 -24.66
N GLU A 101 5.37 35.81 -24.99
CA GLU A 101 4.30 36.75 -25.33
C GLU A 101 3.63 36.35 -26.64
N ARG A 102 4.43 36.04 -27.68
CA ARG A 102 3.89 35.57 -28.96
C ARG A 102 3.12 34.26 -28.82
N TYR A 103 3.61 33.35 -27.97
CA TYR A 103 2.90 32.12 -27.64
C TYR A 103 1.57 32.41 -26.96
N ALA A 104 1.57 33.24 -25.91
CA ALA A 104 0.37 33.63 -25.17
C ALA A 104 -0.66 34.33 -26.06
N ASP A 105 -0.24 35.33 -26.85
CA ASP A 105 -1.10 36.08 -27.79
C ASP A 105 -1.73 35.15 -28.84
N TYR A 106 -0.97 34.15 -29.31
CA TYR A 106 -1.46 33.21 -30.32
C TYR A 106 -2.49 32.24 -29.73
N VAL A 107 -2.20 31.68 -28.55
CA VAL A 107 -3.11 30.73 -27.87
C VAL A 107 -4.40 31.43 -27.40
N ASP A 108 -4.31 32.69 -26.93
CA ASP A 108 -5.50 33.49 -26.59
C ASP A 108 -6.41 33.72 -27.80
N LYS A 109 -5.80 34.00 -28.96
CA LYS A 109 -6.54 34.19 -30.22
C LYS A 109 -7.09 32.89 -30.80
N TYR A 110 -6.38 31.78 -30.62
CA TYR A 110 -6.69 30.48 -31.22
C TYR A 110 -6.51 29.33 -30.20
N PRO A 111 -7.40 29.21 -29.20
CA PRO A 111 -7.24 28.25 -28.10
C PRO A 111 -7.34 26.78 -28.55
N GLY A 112 -8.00 26.49 -29.68
CA GLY A 112 -8.15 25.15 -30.26
C GLY A 112 -6.99 24.72 -31.18
N THR A 113 -5.79 25.25 -30.97
CA THR A 113 -4.61 24.96 -31.82
C THR A 113 -3.89 23.68 -31.41
N TYR A 114 -3.73 22.76 -32.35
CA TYR A 114 -2.77 21.66 -32.26
C TYR A 114 -1.50 22.01 -33.05
N TRP A 115 -0.33 21.85 -32.43
CA TRP A 115 0.95 22.26 -33.01
C TRP A 115 1.65 21.11 -33.74
N TYR A 116 2.14 21.42 -34.93
CA TYR A 116 3.03 20.57 -35.73
C TYR A 116 4.36 21.28 -35.91
N SER A 117 5.46 20.54 -35.97
CA SER A 117 6.80 21.09 -36.25
C SER A 117 7.65 20.05 -36.97
N PRO A 118 8.79 20.44 -37.57
CA PRO A 118 9.71 19.47 -38.19
C PRO A 118 10.09 18.33 -37.24
N GLY A 119 10.48 18.68 -36.00
CA GLY A 119 10.87 17.69 -35.00
C GLY A 119 9.70 16.83 -34.50
N TRP A 120 8.52 17.42 -34.30
CA TRP A 120 7.32 16.66 -33.91
C TRP A 120 6.90 15.67 -34.99
N ASN A 121 6.90 16.07 -36.26
CA ASN A 121 6.55 15.19 -37.38
C ASN A 121 7.56 14.05 -37.59
N LYS A 122 8.83 14.27 -37.20
CA LYS A 122 9.90 13.27 -37.31
C LYS A 122 9.89 12.26 -36.15
N HIS A 123 9.69 12.72 -34.92
CA HIS A 123 9.86 11.90 -33.71
C HIS A 123 8.54 11.40 -33.12
N HIS A 124 7.40 11.88 -33.61
CA HIS A 124 6.06 11.49 -33.17
C HIS A 124 5.12 11.30 -34.36
N THR A 125 4.07 10.49 -34.19
CA THR A 125 2.99 10.36 -35.18
C THR A 125 1.81 11.24 -34.72
N PRO A 126 1.69 12.50 -35.20
CA PRO A 126 0.64 13.41 -34.76
C PRO A 126 -0.76 12.93 -35.20
N PRO A 127 -1.83 13.52 -34.64
CA PRO A 127 -3.21 13.27 -35.08
C PRO A 127 -3.34 13.36 -36.60
N GLY A 128 -3.89 12.33 -37.22
CA GLY A 128 -3.97 12.25 -38.67
C GLY A 128 -4.21 10.82 -39.16
N PRO A 129 -4.29 10.63 -40.49
CA PRO A 129 -4.58 9.33 -41.09
C PRO A 129 -3.57 8.25 -40.70
N ASP A 130 -2.28 8.62 -40.58
CA ASP A 130 -1.21 7.68 -40.26
C ASP A 130 -1.30 7.14 -38.83
N ARG A 131 -1.60 8.03 -37.86
CA ARG A 131 -1.84 7.64 -36.46
C ARG A 131 -3.08 6.76 -36.34
N TYR A 132 -4.16 7.12 -37.04
CA TYR A 132 -5.39 6.33 -37.05
C TYR A 132 -5.11 4.91 -37.54
N GLN A 133 -4.42 4.77 -38.68
CA GLN A 133 -4.15 3.46 -39.27
C GLN A 133 -3.22 2.62 -38.38
N LYS A 134 -2.21 3.25 -37.77
CA LYS A 134 -1.29 2.58 -36.84
C LYS A 134 -2.03 2.04 -35.61
N LEU A 135 -2.80 2.89 -34.92
CA LEU A 135 -3.55 2.49 -33.73
C LEU A 135 -4.62 1.44 -34.04
N LEU A 136 -5.34 1.59 -35.16
CA LEU A 136 -6.33 0.59 -35.57
C LEU A 136 -5.67 -0.78 -35.79
N THR A 137 -4.48 -0.81 -36.41
CA THR A 137 -3.74 -2.05 -36.64
C THR A 137 -3.30 -2.67 -35.31
N GLU A 138 -2.67 -1.89 -34.42
CA GLU A 138 -2.22 -2.34 -33.09
C GLU A 138 -3.40 -2.84 -32.23
N TYR A 139 -4.52 -2.12 -32.21
CA TYR A 139 -5.69 -2.52 -31.44
C TYR A 139 -6.39 -3.73 -32.04
N THR A 140 -6.43 -3.85 -33.37
CA THR A 140 -7.01 -5.03 -34.03
C THR A 140 -6.19 -6.27 -33.74
N GLU A 141 -4.85 -6.17 -33.77
CA GLU A 141 -3.94 -7.27 -33.44
C GLU A 141 -4.06 -7.70 -31.98
N LYS A 142 -4.23 -6.74 -31.05
CA LYS A 142 -4.22 -7.00 -29.61
C LYS A 142 -5.59 -7.38 -29.03
N TYR A 143 -6.68 -6.81 -29.55
CA TYR A 143 -8.00 -6.88 -28.91
C TYR A 143 -9.11 -7.41 -29.84
N GLY A 144 -8.80 -7.68 -31.11
CA GLY A 144 -9.79 -8.08 -32.12
C GLY A 144 -10.58 -6.91 -32.70
N GLN A 145 -11.22 -7.15 -33.84
CA GLN A 145 -11.79 -6.11 -34.70
C GLN A 145 -12.91 -5.28 -34.02
N ASP A 146 -13.80 -5.93 -33.27
CA ASP A 146 -14.94 -5.25 -32.64
C ASP A 146 -14.51 -4.35 -31.47
N ASN A 147 -13.55 -4.80 -30.66
CA ASN A 147 -13.00 -4.00 -29.55
C ASN A 147 -12.10 -2.87 -30.04
N ALA A 148 -11.35 -3.09 -31.13
CA ALA A 148 -10.52 -2.07 -31.72
C ALA A 148 -11.35 -0.86 -32.17
N GLN A 149 -12.53 -1.10 -32.76
CA GLN A 149 -13.41 -0.02 -33.21
C GLN A 149 -13.92 0.84 -32.04
N TYR A 150 -14.32 0.21 -30.92
CA TYR A 150 -14.76 0.92 -29.72
C TYR A 150 -13.64 1.73 -29.05
N LEU A 151 -12.43 1.17 -28.97
CA LEU A 151 -11.25 1.88 -28.44
C LEU A 151 -10.88 3.07 -29.33
N MET A 152 -10.96 2.91 -30.66
CA MET A 152 -10.72 3.99 -31.61
C MET A 152 -11.72 5.14 -31.48
N GLU A 153 -12.99 4.85 -31.20
CA GLU A 153 -14.01 5.89 -30.94
C GLU A 153 -13.72 6.68 -29.66
N THR A 154 -13.22 6.01 -28.62
CA THR A 154 -12.86 6.64 -27.34
C THR A 154 -11.58 7.49 -27.45
N GLU A 155 -10.54 6.96 -28.11
CA GLU A 155 -9.25 7.63 -28.32
C GLU A 155 -9.32 8.91 -29.16
N GLN A 156 -10.37 9.06 -29.98
CA GLN A 156 -10.52 10.21 -30.88
C GLN A 156 -11.41 11.30 -30.30
N HIS A 157 -12.03 11.06 -29.14
CA HIS A 157 -12.98 11.99 -28.55
C HIS A 157 -12.34 13.35 -28.23
N TRP A 158 -11.07 13.38 -27.84
CA TRP A 158 -10.37 14.63 -27.54
C TRP A 158 -10.08 15.48 -28.80
N PHE A 159 -10.13 14.93 -30.02
CA PHE A 159 -9.97 15.74 -31.24
C PHE A 159 -11.04 16.83 -31.37
N THR A 160 -12.20 16.68 -30.72
CA THR A 160 -13.25 17.70 -30.75
C THR A 160 -12.91 18.97 -29.97
N THR A 161 -11.84 18.96 -29.16
CA THR A 161 -11.37 20.15 -28.43
C THR A 161 -10.46 21.05 -29.28
N TYR A 162 -10.10 20.62 -30.49
CA TYR A 162 -9.23 21.34 -31.41
C TYR A 162 -9.98 21.66 -32.71
N ASP A 163 -9.62 22.78 -33.33
CA ASP A 163 -10.20 23.23 -34.60
C ASP A 163 -9.15 23.73 -35.61
N ARG A 164 -7.86 23.61 -35.25
CA ARG A 164 -6.73 24.13 -36.02
C ARG A 164 -5.50 23.26 -35.89
N ALA A 165 -4.82 23.03 -37.02
CA ALA A 165 -3.49 22.48 -37.12
C ALA A 165 -2.51 23.59 -37.53
N THR A 166 -1.58 23.96 -36.66
CA THR A 166 -0.61 25.02 -36.91
C THR A 166 0.80 24.44 -37.06
N TYR A 167 1.42 24.66 -38.22
CA TYR A 167 2.81 24.26 -38.47
C TYR A 167 3.77 25.38 -38.03
N VAL A 168 4.58 25.14 -37.00
CA VAL A 168 5.56 26.09 -36.47
C VAL A 168 7.00 25.66 -36.82
N HIS A 169 7.83 26.62 -37.25
CA HIS A 169 9.23 26.34 -37.60
C HIS A 169 10.16 27.54 -37.49
N LEU A 170 11.47 27.29 -37.30
CA LEU A 170 12.53 28.31 -37.37
C LEU A 170 13.19 28.44 -38.75
N SER A 171 12.63 27.77 -39.77
CA SER A 171 13.21 27.63 -41.13
C SER A 171 14.46 26.75 -41.18
N ILE A 172 14.84 26.17 -40.04
CA ILE A 172 15.80 25.07 -39.92
C ILE A 172 14.97 23.78 -39.93
N GLY A 173 15.35 22.79 -40.73
CA GLY A 173 14.66 21.49 -40.77
C GLY A 173 13.29 21.46 -41.47
N ALA A 174 12.63 22.60 -41.66
CA ALA A 174 11.32 22.65 -42.29
C ALA A 174 11.37 22.33 -43.79
N THR A 175 10.59 21.33 -44.21
CA THR A 175 10.44 20.97 -45.63
C THR A 175 9.03 21.25 -46.14
N ASP A 176 8.88 21.42 -47.47
CA ASP A 176 7.55 21.53 -48.09
C ASP A 176 6.72 20.25 -47.88
N SER A 177 7.38 19.10 -47.73
CA SER A 177 6.74 17.82 -47.42
C SER A 177 6.07 17.83 -46.04
N ASP A 178 6.72 18.39 -45.02
CA ASP A 178 6.17 18.46 -43.65
C ASP A 178 4.98 19.41 -43.57
N LYS A 179 5.04 20.51 -44.33
CA LYS A 179 3.92 21.46 -44.48
C LYS A 179 2.74 20.78 -45.15
N GLN A 180 2.98 20.05 -46.24
CA GLN A 180 1.93 19.32 -46.94
C GLN A 180 1.32 18.22 -46.05
N TYR A 181 2.15 17.45 -45.34
CA TYR A 181 1.68 16.45 -44.37
C TYR A 181 0.77 17.06 -43.30
N THR A 182 1.13 18.23 -42.77
CA THR A 182 0.30 18.94 -41.80
C THR A 182 -1.04 19.40 -42.40
N ARG A 183 -1.06 19.84 -43.67
CA ARG A 183 -2.30 20.16 -44.39
C ARG A 183 -3.18 18.92 -44.56
N ASP A 184 -2.59 17.80 -44.95
CA ASP A 184 -3.31 16.55 -45.16
C ASP A 184 -3.94 16.05 -43.85
N CYS A 185 -3.22 16.18 -42.72
CA CYS A 185 -3.75 15.89 -41.39
C CYS A 185 -4.91 16.82 -41.02
N ALA A 186 -4.75 18.13 -41.27
CA ALA A 186 -5.80 19.13 -41.01
C ALA A 186 -7.08 18.83 -41.81
N ASP A 187 -6.95 18.53 -43.10
CA ASP A 187 -8.07 18.20 -43.99
C ASP A 187 -8.80 16.93 -43.52
N TRP A 188 -8.05 15.90 -43.09
CA TRP A 188 -8.63 14.66 -42.55
C TRP A 188 -9.41 14.90 -41.24
N LEU A 189 -8.84 15.71 -40.34
CA LEU A 189 -9.45 16.08 -39.06
C LEU A 189 -10.56 17.13 -39.18
N LYS A 190 -10.70 17.75 -40.37
CA LYS A 190 -11.58 18.91 -40.64
C LYS A 190 -11.21 20.14 -39.79
N TRP A 191 -9.92 20.35 -39.57
CA TRP A 191 -9.36 21.50 -38.87
C TRP A 191 -8.86 22.56 -39.85
N ASN A 192 -8.74 23.80 -39.39
CA ASN A 192 -8.12 24.88 -40.17
C ASN A 192 -6.59 24.71 -40.18
N TYR A 193 -5.95 24.91 -41.32
CA TYR A 193 -4.49 24.96 -41.39
C TYR A 193 -3.97 26.40 -41.17
N ASP A 194 -2.91 26.55 -40.38
CA ASP A 194 -2.10 27.76 -40.27
C ASP A 194 -0.60 27.45 -40.23
N GLU A 195 0.23 28.45 -40.51
CA GLU A 195 1.69 28.35 -40.49
C GLU A 195 2.30 29.51 -39.71
N GLN A 196 3.21 29.20 -38.78
CA GLN A 196 3.91 30.18 -37.94
C GLN A 196 5.42 30.09 -38.13
N ALA A 197 5.98 31.09 -38.81
CA ALA A 197 7.43 31.27 -38.88
C ALA A 197 7.93 31.87 -37.55
N GLY A 198 8.70 31.10 -36.80
CA GLY A 198 9.31 31.48 -35.53
C GLY A 198 10.52 32.39 -35.64
N ASP A 199 11.04 32.83 -34.49
CA ASP A 199 12.28 33.62 -34.39
C ASP A 199 13.39 32.81 -33.67
N PRO A 200 14.52 32.50 -34.34
CA PRO A 200 15.59 31.71 -33.74
C PRO A 200 16.40 32.48 -32.68
N GLN A 201 16.19 33.79 -32.52
CA GLN A 201 17.01 34.63 -31.64
C GLN A 201 16.99 34.14 -30.17
N LEU A 202 15.86 33.62 -29.68
CA LEU A 202 15.78 33.08 -28.32
C LEU A 202 16.73 31.89 -28.11
N LEU A 203 16.76 30.94 -29.06
CA LEU A 203 17.68 29.80 -29.00
C LEU A 203 19.14 30.23 -29.21
N ILE A 204 19.39 31.22 -30.07
CA ILE A 204 20.73 31.77 -30.28
C ILE A 204 21.25 32.40 -28.99
N ASP A 205 20.46 33.24 -28.32
CA ASP A 205 20.85 33.88 -27.07
C ASP A 205 21.04 32.87 -25.93
N MET A 206 20.19 31.84 -25.89
CA MET A 206 20.30 30.73 -24.96
C MET A 206 21.65 30.01 -25.08
N LEU A 207 22.09 29.73 -26.30
CA LEU A 207 23.34 29.03 -26.59
C LEU A 207 24.59 29.93 -26.54
N ALA A 208 24.43 31.23 -26.82
CA ALA A 208 25.52 32.21 -26.79
C ALA A 208 25.86 32.71 -25.36
N GLY A 209 25.02 32.39 -24.36
CA GLY A 209 25.21 32.85 -22.98
C GLY A 209 24.62 34.23 -22.68
N HIS A 210 23.69 34.71 -23.52
CA HIS A 210 23.03 36.00 -23.35
C HIS A 210 21.72 35.84 -22.57
N TRP A 211 21.83 35.59 -21.27
CA TRP A 211 20.68 35.30 -20.40
C TRP A 211 20.21 36.53 -19.63
N ASP A 212 19.29 37.30 -20.21
CA ASP A 212 18.54 38.32 -19.46
C ASP A 212 17.43 37.69 -18.60
N ASP A 213 17.07 38.36 -17.51
CA ASP A 213 16.12 37.86 -16.51
C ASP A 213 14.67 37.78 -17.05
N ASP A 214 14.34 38.50 -18.12
CA ASP A 214 12.98 38.49 -18.68
C ASP A 214 12.72 37.23 -19.52
N ARG A 215 13.74 36.76 -20.25
CA ARG A 215 13.63 35.59 -21.14
C ARG A 215 14.16 34.30 -20.52
N PHE A 216 15.04 34.39 -19.51
CA PHE A 216 15.72 33.24 -18.94
C PHE A 216 15.65 33.21 -17.41
N LEU A 217 15.68 32.00 -16.85
CA LEU A 217 15.89 31.73 -15.45
C LEU A 217 17.27 31.08 -15.28
N VAL A 218 18.14 31.71 -14.50
CA VAL A 218 19.47 31.20 -14.15
C VAL A 218 19.45 30.74 -12.69
N LEU A 219 19.71 29.47 -12.46
CA LEU A 219 19.72 28.84 -11.14
C LEU A 219 21.15 28.53 -10.71
N GLU A 220 21.46 28.87 -9.46
CA GLU A 220 22.70 28.45 -8.80
C GLU A 220 22.64 26.96 -8.40
N PRO A 221 23.78 26.29 -8.23
CA PRO A 221 23.82 24.88 -7.83
C PRO A 221 22.99 24.61 -6.55
N GLY A 222 22.20 23.54 -6.59
CA GLY A 222 21.31 23.13 -5.51
C GLY A 222 19.98 23.88 -5.42
N VAL A 223 19.76 24.89 -6.27
CA VAL A 223 18.47 25.60 -6.41
C VAL A 223 17.62 24.89 -7.47
N THR A 224 16.33 24.73 -7.20
CA THR A 224 15.38 24.11 -8.14
C THR A 224 14.42 25.16 -8.70
N LEU A 225 13.62 24.78 -9.70
CA LEU A 225 12.57 25.63 -10.26
C LEU A 225 11.17 25.05 -10.03
N GLU A 226 10.19 25.94 -10.10
CA GLU A 226 8.76 25.65 -10.09
C GLU A 226 8.01 26.52 -11.10
N MET A 227 6.83 26.10 -11.53
CA MET A 227 5.92 26.91 -12.33
C MET A 227 5.50 28.16 -11.55
N SER A 228 5.52 29.29 -12.24
CA SER A 228 4.90 30.52 -11.78
C SER A 228 3.56 30.70 -12.49
N GLY A 229 2.53 31.12 -11.76
CA GLY A 229 1.21 31.43 -12.32
C GLY A 229 1.11 32.80 -12.99
N ASP A 230 2.23 33.50 -13.15
CA ASP A 230 2.33 34.83 -13.76
C ASP A 230 3.06 34.77 -15.12
N ASP A 231 3.34 35.95 -15.68
CA ASP A 231 4.03 36.15 -16.98
C ASP A 231 5.49 35.64 -16.99
N ARG A 232 6.02 35.20 -15.85
CA ARG A 232 7.38 34.64 -15.74
C ARG A 232 7.46 33.18 -16.11
N VAL A 233 6.33 32.47 -16.13
CA VAL A 233 6.17 31.02 -16.43
C VAL A 233 6.83 30.08 -15.41
N ILE A 234 8.05 30.39 -14.98
CA ILE A 234 8.86 29.62 -14.04
C ILE A 234 9.57 30.56 -13.05
N GLN A 235 9.87 30.07 -11.85
CA GLN A 235 10.64 30.80 -10.84
C GLN A 235 11.55 29.89 -10.03
N ALA A 236 12.57 30.46 -9.38
CA ALA A 236 13.45 29.72 -8.49
C ALA A 236 12.73 29.38 -7.17
N LYS A 237 12.87 28.12 -6.72
CA LYS A 237 12.29 27.63 -5.47
C LYS A 237 13.26 27.87 -4.29
N PRO A 238 12.84 28.55 -3.19
CA PRO A 238 13.66 28.74 -1.99
C PRO A 238 14.03 27.42 -1.28
N ARG A 239 15.11 27.43 -0.47
CA ARG A 239 15.57 26.28 0.35
C ARG A 239 14.61 26.02 1.53
N LEU A 240 14.30 24.75 1.82
CA LEU A 240 13.24 24.28 2.73
C LEU A 240 13.70 24.00 4.19
N SER A 241 12.71 23.90 5.08
CA SER A 241 12.75 23.70 6.56
C SER A 241 13.28 22.32 7.01
N THR A 242 13.53 22.13 8.32
CA THR A 242 13.98 20.85 8.91
C THR A 242 12.96 20.31 9.91
N LEU A 243 12.72 18.99 9.91
CA LEU A 243 11.86 18.29 10.88
C LEU A 243 12.75 17.54 11.89
N HIS A 244 12.60 17.86 13.17
CA HIS A 244 13.20 17.16 14.30
C HIS A 244 12.20 16.13 14.84
N VAL A 245 12.60 14.86 14.86
CA VAL A 245 11.77 13.75 15.33
C VAL A 245 12.42 13.14 16.57
N HIS A 246 11.72 13.24 17.70
CA HIS A 246 12.13 12.67 18.98
C HIS A 246 11.36 11.37 19.24
N MET A 247 12.04 10.23 19.12
CA MET A 247 11.46 8.92 19.47
C MET A 247 12.02 8.44 20.81
N SER A 248 11.25 7.61 21.51
CA SER A 248 11.67 7.02 22.80
C SER A 248 12.91 6.12 22.65
N GLY A 249 14.11 6.70 22.66
CA GLY A 249 15.40 6.01 22.51
C GLY A 249 16.27 6.45 21.32
N ALA A 250 15.78 7.34 20.44
CA ALA A 250 16.54 7.86 19.30
C ALA A 250 16.00 9.23 18.84
N ASP A 251 16.92 10.16 18.55
CA ASP A 251 16.60 11.44 17.91
C ASP A 251 17.04 11.40 16.46
N SER A 252 16.17 11.84 15.55
CA SER A 252 16.46 11.92 14.11
C SER A 252 16.13 13.31 13.57
N VAL A 253 16.96 13.80 12.65
CA VAL A 253 16.72 15.05 11.93
C VAL A 253 16.47 14.71 10.48
N LEU A 254 15.27 15.06 10.00
CA LEU A 254 14.84 14.82 8.64
C LEU A 254 14.93 16.11 7.81
N PRO A 255 15.75 16.15 6.75
CA PRO A 255 15.71 17.24 5.79
C PRO A 255 14.44 17.12 4.95
N LEU A 256 13.65 18.21 4.84
CA LEU A 256 12.50 18.27 3.95
C LEU A 256 13.00 18.72 2.58
N GLU A 257 13.38 17.77 1.73
CA GLU A 257 14.12 18.06 0.50
C GLU A 257 13.20 18.38 -0.70
N ASN A 258 11.93 17.96 -0.66
CA ASN A 258 11.01 18.01 -1.80
C ASN A 258 9.70 18.76 -1.50
N LYS A 259 9.07 19.36 -2.54
CA LYS A 259 7.72 19.98 -2.42
C LYS A 259 6.61 18.93 -2.18
N GLY A 260 6.89 17.66 -2.46
CA GLY A 260 5.98 16.55 -2.15
C GLY A 260 5.89 16.29 -0.64
N ASP A 261 6.95 16.58 0.12
CA ASP A 261 7.02 16.25 1.55
C ASP A 261 6.01 17.05 2.39
N SER A 262 5.64 18.26 1.96
CA SER A 262 4.59 19.08 2.58
C SER A 262 3.17 18.73 2.13
N LEU A 263 3.03 17.94 1.05
CA LEU A 263 1.74 17.39 0.60
C LEU A 263 1.42 16.05 1.26
N LEU A 264 2.45 15.31 1.70
CA LEU A 264 2.29 14.08 2.45
C LEU A 264 1.76 14.38 3.86
N SER A 265 0.90 13.50 4.35
CA SER A 265 0.62 13.44 5.78
C SER A 265 1.92 13.24 6.55
N LEU A 266 1.97 13.69 7.79
CA LEU A 266 3.12 13.51 8.66
C LEU A 266 3.44 12.03 8.86
N SER A 267 2.43 11.14 8.85
CA SER A 267 2.65 9.69 8.91
C SER A 267 3.25 9.11 7.63
N GLU A 268 2.83 9.56 6.45
CA GLU A 268 3.46 9.20 5.17
C GLU A 268 4.91 9.72 5.07
N LEU A 269 5.15 10.95 5.50
CA LEU A 269 6.48 11.54 5.52
C LEU A 269 7.44 10.73 6.41
N LEU A 270 7.03 10.45 7.66
CA LEU A 270 7.83 9.64 8.58
C LEU A 270 8.09 8.23 8.03
N ARG A 271 7.09 7.63 7.35
CA ARG A 271 7.23 6.33 6.68
C ARG A 271 8.27 6.37 5.56
N HIS A 272 8.28 7.41 4.71
CA HIS A 272 9.29 7.57 3.65
C HIS A 272 10.72 7.65 4.20
N HIS A 273 10.88 8.16 5.42
CA HIS A 273 12.16 8.22 6.11
C HIS A 273 12.44 7.00 7.02
N GLY A 274 11.74 5.88 6.82
CA GLY A 274 11.98 4.63 7.55
C GLY A 274 11.52 4.64 9.01
N MET A 275 10.64 5.57 9.38
CA MET A 275 10.02 5.67 10.71
C MET A 275 8.49 5.50 10.62
N PRO A 276 7.97 4.35 10.14
CA PRO A 276 6.53 4.15 10.02
C PRO A 276 5.87 4.24 11.40
N LEU A 277 4.77 5.00 11.44
CA LEU A 277 3.92 5.08 12.62
C LEU A 277 2.91 3.93 12.65
N ASN A 278 2.29 3.72 13.80
CA ASN A 278 1.31 2.66 14.02
C ASN A 278 -0.05 3.01 13.40
N THR A 279 -0.15 2.97 12.07
CA THR A 279 -1.31 3.42 11.28
C THR A 279 -2.40 2.37 11.12
N ARG A 280 -2.76 1.62 12.18
CA ARG A 280 -3.63 0.42 12.11
C ARG A 280 -4.98 0.60 11.38
N CYS A 281 -5.45 1.82 11.26
CA CYS A 281 -6.72 2.13 10.62
C CYS A 281 -6.63 2.46 9.12
N GLY A 282 -5.52 2.31 8.40
CA GLY A 282 -5.48 2.77 7.00
C GLY A 282 -5.30 4.25 6.86
N GLU A 283 -4.71 4.93 7.87
CA GLU A 283 -4.61 6.40 7.89
C GLU A 283 -5.95 7.14 7.77
N ARG A 284 -7.07 6.46 8.00
CA ARG A 284 -8.43 7.02 7.90
C ARG A 284 -8.80 8.02 9.00
N GLY A 285 -7.88 8.41 9.88
CA GLY A 285 -8.17 9.31 11.01
C GLY A 285 -9.08 8.72 12.11
N ILE A 286 -9.43 7.44 12.05
CA ILE A 286 -10.41 6.82 12.97
C ILE A 286 -9.79 6.10 14.17
N CYS A 287 -8.46 6.08 14.31
CA CYS A 287 -7.77 5.52 15.47
C CYS A 287 -6.71 6.48 15.98
N ASP A 288 -6.20 6.22 17.19
CA ASP A 288 -5.16 7.04 17.84
C ASP A 288 -3.76 6.39 17.72
N GLY A 289 -3.62 5.40 16.83
CA GLY A 289 -2.35 4.69 16.62
C GLY A 289 -1.24 5.58 16.05
N CYS A 290 -1.54 6.60 15.25
CA CYS A 290 -0.53 7.51 14.69
C CYS A 290 -0.36 8.81 15.49
N MET A 291 -0.76 8.84 16.76
CA MET A 291 -0.71 10.05 17.58
C MET A 291 0.73 10.51 17.82
N VAL A 292 0.98 11.80 17.64
CA VAL A 292 2.26 12.46 17.89
C VAL A 292 2.02 13.73 18.71
N GLU A 293 3.05 14.20 19.40
CA GLU A 293 3.03 15.47 20.11
C GLU A 293 3.85 16.49 19.34
N LEU A 294 3.23 17.58 18.90
CA LEU A 294 3.93 18.72 18.32
C LEU A 294 4.46 19.60 19.46
N HIS A 295 5.77 19.76 19.53
CA HIS A 295 6.45 20.53 20.58
C HIS A 295 6.83 21.93 20.11
N GLU A 296 7.31 22.05 18.86
CA GLU A 296 7.69 23.33 18.24
C GLU A 296 7.32 23.36 16.75
N GLY A 297 6.97 24.54 16.23
CA GLY A 297 6.62 24.75 14.83
C GLY A 297 5.14 24.59 14.53
N ALA A 298 4.79 24.52 13.25
CA ALA A 298 3.40 24.49 12.79
C ALA A 298 3.12 23.30 11.85
N LEU A 299 1.97 22.67 12.07
CA LEU A 299 1.36 21.68 11.18
C LEU A 299 0.01 22.18 10.67
N GLN A 300 -0.48 21.60 9.58
CA GLN A 300 -1.77 21.93 9.00
C GLN A 300 -2.64 20.68 8.89
N HIS A 301 -3.88 20.76 9.36
CA HIS A 301 -4.83 19.66 9.16
C HIS A 301 -5.23 19.57 7.68
N GLN A 302 -5.16 18.38 7.08
CA GLN A 302 -5.38 18.14 5.65
C GLN A 302 -6.77 18.58 5.17
N ASP A 303 -7.84 18.10 5.82
CA ASP A 303 -9.21 18.42 5.36
C ASP A 303 -9.65 19.85 5.68
N SER A 304 -9.36 20.32 6.90
CA SER A 304 -9.87 21.62 7.37
C SER A 304 -8.97 22.80 7.01
N GLY A 305 -7.73 22.55 6.57
CA GLY A 305 -6.71 23.55 6.36
C GLY A 305 -6.29 24.31 7.62
N LYS A 306 -6.76 23.90 8.80
CA LYS A 306 -6.50 24.59 10.07
C LYS A 306 -5.04 24.42 10.47
N ARG A 307 -4.34 25.56 10.64
CA ARG A 307 -2.97 25.60 11.18
C ARG A 307 -3.01 25.34 12.70
N VAL A 308 -2.14 24.44 13.15
CA VAL A 308 -1.90 24.09 14.55
C VAL A 308 -0.44 24.39 14.84
N GLU A 309 -0.19 25.25 15.81
CA GLU A 309 1.14 25.76 16.13
C GLU A 309 1.45 25.53 17.60
N ALA A 310 2.61 24.97 17.89
CA ALA A 310 3.11 24.75 19.24
C ALA A 310 4.36 25.59 19.50
N ASN A 311 4.46 26.13 20.70
CA ASN A 311 5.62 26.88 21.17
C ASN A 311 6.03 26.36 22.55
N HIS A 312 6.71 25.21 22.56
CA HIS A 312 7.15 24.45 23.73
C HIS A 312 6.03 23.92 24.66
N GLN A 313 4.76 24.07 24.27
CA GLN A 313 3.63 23.40 24.90
C GLN A 313 3.16 22.28 23.98
N PRO A 314 3.34 21.00 24.34
CA PRO A 314 2.99 19.87 23.48
C PRO A 314 1.52 19.86 23.10
N ILE A 315 1.25 19.76 21.80
CA ILE A 315 -0.10 19.57 21.25
C ILE A 315 -0.20 18.16 20.67
N LEU A 316 -1.11 17.36 21.20
CA LEU A 316 -1.34 16.00 20.73
C LEU A 316 -2.22 16.01 19.47
N LEU A 317 -1.78 15.33 18.42
CA LEU A 317 -2.45 15.30 17.11
C LEU A 317 -2.19 13.99 16.35
N LYS A 318 -3.06 13.65 15.41
CA LYS A 318 -2.90 12.47 14.55
C LYS A 318 -2.01 12.81 13.37
N ALA A 319 -0.90 12.09 13.22
CA ALA A 319 0.03 12.34 12.13
C ALA A 319 -0.60 12.11 10.74
N CYS A 320 -1.57 11.20 10.61
CA CYS A 320 -2.26 10.95 9.33
C CYS A 320 -3.22 12.04 8.89
N GLU A 321 -3.62 12.95 9.78
CA GLU A 321 -4.55 14.05 9.47
C GLU A 321 -3.82 15.38 9.25
N HIS A 322 -2.50 15.43 9.45
CA HIS A 322 -1.72 16.67 9.47
C HIS A 322 -0.55 16.62 8.50
N THR A 323 -0.28 17.72 7.81
CA THR A 323 0.88 17.94 6.94
C THR A 323 1.80 18.99 7.55
N ILE A 324 3.03 19.07 7.05
CA ILE A 324 3.95 20.14 7.42
C ILE A 324 3.57 21.43 6.70
N VAL A 325 3.57 22.54 7.43
CA VAL A 325 3.42 23.87 6.82
C VAL A 325 4.75 24.26 6.17
N ASP A 326 4.73 24.51 4.86
CA ASP A 326 5.89 25.01 4.12
C ASP A 326 6.11 26.51 4.40
N ASP A 327 6.59 26.82 5.61
CA ASP A 327 7.08 28.14 5.98
C ASP A 327 8.61 28.08 6.07
N SER A 328 9.27 28.75 5.11
CA SER A 328 10.71 28.69 4.80
C SER A 328 11.69 29.07 5.94
N LYS A 329 11.23 29.21 7.18
CA LYS A 329 12.01 29.72 8.32
C LYS A 329 11.86 28.95 9.64
N GLU A 330 10.92 28.02 9.79
CA GLU A 330 10.64 27.37 11.08
C GLU A 330 10.96 25.87 11.05
N SER A 331 11.74 25.41 12.04
CA SER A 331 11.96 23.99 12.31
C SER A 331 10.75 23.41 13.04
N VAL A 332 10.27 22.24 12.61
CA VAL A 332 9.19 21.52 13.30
C VAL A 332 9.81 20.48 14.23
N SER A 333 9.34 20.40 15.48
CA SER A 333 9.77 19.37 16.43
C SER A 333 8.58 18.57 16.92
N ILE A 334 8.65 17.25 16.79
CA ILE A 334 7.62 16.31 17.25
C ILE A 334 8.21 15.26 18.18
N HIS A 335 7.40 14.80 19.14
CA HIS A 335 7.65 13.59 19.91
C HIS A 335 6.70 12.47 19.45
N VAL A 336 7.26 11.28 19.20
CA VAL A 336 6.49 10.08 18.87
C VAL A 336 6.37 9.20 20.11
N PRO A 337 5.17 9.09 20.73
CA PRO A 337 4.93 8.20 21.85
C PRO A 337 5.19 6.74 21.48
N ARG A 338 5.63 5.92 22.45
CA ARG A 338 5.90 4.48 22.23
C ARG A 338 4.71 3.72 21.62
N ARG A 339 3.48 4.03 22.02
CA ARG A 339 2.26 3.39 21.46
C ARG A 339 2.10 3.62 19.94
N SER A 340 2.70 4.69 19.43
CA SER A 340 2.59 5.13 18.05
C SER A 340 3.74 4.65 17.17
N THR A 341 4.74 3.97 17.73
CA THR A 341 5.83 3.40 16.96
C THR A 341 5.46 2.01 16.44
N THR A 342 6.06 1.62 15.31
CA THR A 342 6.00 0.27 14.74
C THR A 342 7.07 -0.67 15.27
N ALA A 343 7.88 -0.22 16.25
CA ALA A 343 8.97 -0.99 16.88
C ALA A 343 8.48 -2.16 17.77
N TYR A 344 7.33 -2.71 17.42
CA TYR A 344 6.63 -3.79 18.08
C TYR A 344 6.89 -5.09 17.33
N LYS A 345 7.46 -6.09 18.00
CA LYS A 345 7.48 -7.45 17.44
C LYS A 345 6.07 -8.02 17.62
N PRO A 346 5.37 -8.46 16.54
CA PRO A 346 4.11 -9.17 16.72
C PRO A 346 4.33 -10.35 17.67
N SER A 347 3.40 -10.57 18.61
CA SER A 347 3.37 -11.81 19.40
C SER A 347 3.39 -12.98 18.44
N ILE A 348 4.30 -13.92 18.68
CA ILE A 348 4.65 -14.93 17.69
C ILE A 348 3.42 -15.79 17.39
N LEU A 349 2.90 -15.67 16.16
CA LEU A 349 1.86 -16.51 15.56
C LEU A 349 2.38 -17.94 15.25
N ASP A 350 3.30 -18.46 16.06
CA ASP A 350 4.08 -19.67 15.75
C ASP A 350 3.53 -20.96 16.36
N SER A 351 2.79 -20.84 17.46
CA SER A 351 2.16 -21.99 18.09
C SER A 351 0.95 -22.40 17.29
N CYS A 352 0.99 -23.63 16.80
CA CYS A 352 -0.07 -24.23 16.03
C CYS A 352 -0.21 -25.69 16.46
N ARG A 353 -1.44 -26.18 16.41
CA ARG A 353 -1.75 -27.57 16.74
C ARG A 353 -2.20 -28.30 15.48
N ILE A 354 -1.44 -29.33 15.12
CA ILE A 354 -1.80 -30.25 14.05
C ILE A 354 -2.54 -31.43 14.69
N ASN A 355 -3.82 -31.60 14.34
CA ASN A 355 -4.66 -32.68 14.87
C ASN A 355 -4.69 -33.92 13.97
N VAL A 356 -4.02 -33.86 12.82
CA VAL A 356 -4.00 -34.95 11.84
C VAL A 356 -2.64 -35.63 11.82
N PRO A 357 -2.58 -36.96 11.71
CA PRO A 357 -1.35 -37.62 11.33
C PRO A 357 -1.04 -37.27 9.87
N PHE A 358 0.24 -37.11 9.55
CA PHE A 358 0.72 -36.91 8.19
C PHE A 358 1.95 -37.78 7.96
N ALA A 359 2.15 -38.20 6.71
CA ALA A 359 3.33 -38.96 6.32
C ALA A 359 4.53 -38.03 6.19
N HIS A 360 5.73 -38.58 6.35
CA HIS A 360 6.96 -37.84 6.08
C HIS A 360 7.40 -38.10 4.64
N GLN A 361 6.73 -37.43 3.71
CA GLN A 361 6.98 -37.51 2.27
C GLN A 361 7.04 -36.09 1.68
N PRO A 362 8.17 -35.39 1.83
CA PRO A 362 8.26 -33.99 1.43
C PRO A 362 7.86 -33.77 -0.03
N ILE A 363 7.25 -32.61 -0.29
CA ILE A 363 6.72 -32.25 -1.62
C ILE A 363 7.82 -32.13 -2.69
N CYS A 364 9.06 -31.89 -2.27
CA CYS A 364 10.24 -31.86 -3.12
C CYS A 364 11.22 -32.99 -2.80
N LYS A 365 12.19 -33.21 -3.70
CA LYS A 365 13.24 -34.21 -3.49
C LYS A 365 14.29 -33.68 -2.51
N VAL A 366 14.40 -34.33 -1.36
CA VAL A 366 15.42 -34.02 -0.34
C VAL A 366 16.79 -34.57 -0.75
N THR A 367 17.83 -33.75 -0.67
CA THR A 367 19.24 -34.12 -0.96
C THR A 367 20.18 -33.56 0.10
N ALA A 368 21.46 -33.91 0.06
CA ALA A 368 22.45 -33.33 0.98
C ALA A 368 22.66 -31.82 0.77
N GLN A 369 22.41 -31.33 -0.44
CA GLN A 369 22.52 -29.92 -0.80
C GLN A 369 21.21 -29.16 -0.63
N HIS A 370 20.05 -29.81 -0.72
CA HIS A 370 18.73 -29.18 -0.65
C HIS A 370 17.86 -29.97 0.34
N TYR A 371 17.81 -29.50 1.59
CA TYR A 371 17.13 -30.19 2.69
C TYR A 371 16.34 -29.25 3.60
N LEU A 372 16.29 -27.96 3.31
CA LEU A 372 15.52 -27.00 4.08
C LEU A 372 14.25 -26.59 3.33
N GLY A 373 13.19 -26.33 4.07
CA GLY A 373 11.92 -25.83 3.54
C GLY A 373 11.41 -24.63 4.34
N LEU A 374 10.63 -23.78 3.68
CA LEU A 374 9.98 -22.62 4.29
C LEU A 374 8.46 -22.79 4.25
N ALA A 375 7.82 -22.93 5.41
CA ALA A 375 6.36 -22.85 5.51
C ALA A 375 5.96 -21.41 5.84
N VAL A 376 5.05 -20.83 5.06
CA VAL A 376 4.68 -19.42 5.13
C VAL A 376 3.17 -19.26 5.22
N ASP A 377 2.74 -18.44 6.17
CA ASP A 377 1.39 -17.91 6.28
C ASP A 377 1.43 -16.42 5.94
N ILE A 378 0.70 -16.04 4.89
CA ILE A 378 0.64 -14.69 4.35
C ILE A 378 -0.69 -14.07 4.75
N GLY A 379 -0.73 -13.53 5.96
CA GLY A 379 -1.84 -12.70 6.40
C GLY A 379 -1.79 -11.32 5.74
N THR A 380 -2.96 -10.68 5.65
CA THR A 380 -3.09 -9.29 5.20
C THR A 380 -2.20 -8.36 6.04
N THR A 381 -2.12 -8.62 7.34
CA THR A 381 -1.39 -7.79 8.29
C THR A 381 -0.05 -8.37 8.73
N THR A 382 0.03 -9.69 8.91
CA THR A 382 1.20 -10.35 9.48
C THR A 382 1.61 -11.50 8.56
N VAL A 383 2.90 -11.63 8.30
CA VAL A 383 3.50 -12.80 7.66
C VAL A 383 4.21 -13.61 8.73
N ALA A 384 3.93 -14.91 8.79
CA ALA A 384 4.62 -15.84 9.67
C ALA A 384 5.35 -16.91 8.85
N MET A 385 6.56 -17.27 9.27
CA MET A 385 7.45 -18.17 8.53
C MET A 385 8.13 -19.17 9.46
N GLN A 386 8.20 -20.43 9.03
CA GLN A 386 8.96 -21.50 9.68
C GLN A 386 10.04 -22.05 8.75
N LEU A 387 11.26 -22.15 9.28
CA LEU A 387 12.35 -22.87 8.63
C LEU A 387 12.39 -24.30 9.13
N VAL A 388 12.35 -25.26 8.20
CA VAL A 388 12.15 -26.68 8.50
C VAL A 388 13.24 -27.52 7.86
N ASP A 389 13.75 -28.50 8.60
CA ASP A 389 14.57 -29.58 8.05
C ASP A 389 13.67 -30.65 7.45
N LEU A 390 13.71 -30.83 6.14
CA LEU A 390 12.86 -31.76 5.41
C LEU A 390 13.24 -33.22 5.65
N ARG A 391 14.40 -33.52 6.27
CA ARG A 391 14.88 -34.89 6.51
C ARG A 391 14.24 -35.54 7.71
N ASP A 392 13.90 -34.77 8.74
CA ASP A 392 13.26 -35.22 9.98
C ASP A 392 11.97 -34.45 10.33
N GLY A 393 11.66 -33.38 9.59
CA GLY A 393 10.51 -32.49 9.84
C GLY A 393 10.74 -31.51 10.99
N GLN A 394 11.96 -31.39 11.52
CA GLN A 394 12.24 -30.50 12.62
C GLN A 394 12.09 -29.02 12.19
N VAL A 395 11.26 -28.27 12.90
CA VAL A 395 11.22 -26.80 12.78
C VAL A 395 12.46 -26.21 13.46
N LEU A 396 13.39 -25.72 12.66
CA LEU A 396 14.66 -25.15 13.11
C LEU A 396 14.51 -23.73 13.65
N GLY A 397 13.60 -22.95 13.06
CA GLY A 397 13.40 -21.55 13.42
C GLY A 397 12.02 -21.05 13.03
N ARG A 398 11.57 -19.99 13.72
CA ARG A 398 10.33 -19.26 13.48
C ARG A 398 10.62 -17.76 13.45
N ALA A 399 9.95 -17.06 12.55
CA ALA A 399 10.01 -15.61 12.43
C ALA A 399 8.64 -15.08 11.96
N SER A 400 8.34 -13.83 12.32
CA SER A 400 7.11 -13.15 11.89
C SER A 400 7.34 -11.65 11.81
N ALA A 401 6.74 -11.00 10.82
CA ALA A 401 6.83 -9.56 10.60
C ALA A 401 5.49 -9.02 10.09
N PHE A 402 5.30 -7.72 10.18
CA PHE A 402 4.19 -7.08 9.49
C PHE A 402 4.34 -7.24 7.97
N ASN A 403 3.21 -7.46 7.30
CA ASN A 403 3.15 -7.48 5.85
C ASN A 403 3.31 -6.05 5.33
N LEU A 404 4.45 -5.73 4.74
CA LEU A 404 4.77 -4.35 4.32
C LEU A 404 3.96 -3.85 3.13
N GLN A 405 3.12 -4.69 2.52
CA GLN A 405 2.04 -4.20 1.65
C GLN A 405 1.09 -3.24 2.37
N MET A 406 1.06 -3.26 3.71
CA MET A 406 0.32 -2.28 4.51
C MET A 406 0.75 -0.83 4.25
N HIS A 407 1.98 -0.61 3.77
CA HIS A 407 2.44 0.72 3.35
C HIS A 407 1.71 1.26 2.11
N MET A 408 1.07 0.40 1.33
CA MET A 408 0.26 0.77 0.17
C MET A 408 -1.23 0.74 0.53
N GLY A 409 -1.66 -0.26 1.29
CA GLY A 409 -3.06 -0.38 1.74
C GLY A 409 -3.20 -1.33 2.93
N ASP A 410 -3.92 -0.89 3.95
CA ASP A 410 -4.04 -1.62 5.23
C ASP A 410 -5.01 -2.82 5.17
N ASP A 411 -5.93 -2.87 4.19
CA ASP A 411 -6.84 -4.00 3.99
C ASP A 411 -6.83 -4.53 2.54
N VAL A 412 -7.47 -5.70 2.36
CA VAL A 412 -7.53 -6.43 1.08
C VAL A 412 -8.18 -5.58 -0.02
N LEU A 413 -9.33 -4.95 0.24
CA LEU A 413 -10.06 -4.16 -0.75
C LEU A 413 -9.25 -2.95 -1.21
N THR A 414 -8.56 -2.27 -0.29
CA THR A 414 -7.68 -1.14 -0.62
C THR A 414 -6.58 -1.57 -1.57
N ARG A 415 -5.95 -2.73 -1.32
CA ARG A 415 -4.90 -3.28 -2.20
C ARG A 415 -5.44 -3.66 -3.57
N ILE A 416 -6.62 -4.27 -3.64
CA ILE A 416 -7.30 -4.61 -4.90
C ILE A 416 -7.59 -3.34 -5.70
N ASN A 417 -8.16 -2.31 -5.06
CA ASN A 417 -8.48 -1.05 -5.71
C ASN A 417 -7.24 -0.36 -6.30
N LEU A 418 -6.13 -0.35 -5.57
CA LEU A 418 -4.86 0.22 -6.07
C LEU A 418 -4.36 -0.52 -7.33
N CYS A 419 -4.46 -1.84 -7.35
CA CYS A 419 -4.11 -2.65 -8.53
C CYS A 419 -5.07 -2.38 -9.70
N SER A 420 -6.35 -2.17 -9.41
CA SER A 420 -7.36 -1.84 -10.44
C SER A 420 -7.16 -0.46 -11.04
N THR A 421 -6.63 0.50 -10.28
CA THR A 421 -6.36 1.86 -10.78
C THR A 421 -5.07 1.94 -11.60
N ASP A 422 -4.05 1.16 -11.24
CA ASP A 422 -2.80 1.08 -11.97
C ASP A 422 -2.21 -0.32 -11.86
N SER A 423 -2.09 -1.00 -13.01
CA SER A 423 -1.46 -2.32 -13.13
C SER A 423 0.00 -2.37 -12.62
N GLY A 424 0.70 -1.23 -12.60
CA GLY A 424 2.04 -1.10 -12.01
C GLY A 424 2.06 -1.42 -10.51
N ASN A 425 0.96 -1.15 -9.80
CA ASN A 425 0.85 -1.42 -8.36
C ASN A 425 0.93 -2.91 -8.02
N ILE A 426 0.60 -3.81 -8.96
CA ILE A 426 0.75 -5.26 -8.75
C ILE A 426 2.22 -5.59 -8.49
N LYS A 427 3.14 -5.03 -9.29
CA LYS A 427 4.58 -5.24 -9.13
C LYS A 427 5.13 -4.57 -7.88
N VAL A 428 4.62 -3.39 -7.51
CA VAL A 428 4.97 -2.71 -6.26
C VAL A 428 4.53 -3.54 -5.05
N MET A 429 3.31 -4.06 -5.04
CA MET A 429 2.78 -4.92 -3.98
C MET A 429 3.54 -6.25 -3.88
N GLN A 430 3.89 -6.85 -5.02
CA GLN A 430 4.74 -8.05 -5.07
C GLN A 430 6.10 -7.75 -4.45
N HIS A 431 6.75 -6.65 -4.83
CA HIS A 431 8.03 -6.21 -4.27
C HIS A 431 7.98 -5.99 -2.75
N LYS A 432 6.96 -5.28 -2.26
CA LYS A 432 6.75 -5.04 -0.81
C LYS A 432 6.63 -6.34 -0.01
N LEU A 433 5.96 -7.35 -0.57
CA LEU A 433 5.82 -8.66 0.08
C LEU A 433 7.12 -9.47 0.00
N VAL A 434 7.70 -9.56 -1.18
CA VAL A 434 8.83 -10.45 -1.46
C VAL A 434 10.13 -9.89 -0.91
N ILE A 435 10.53 -8.70 -1.36
CA ILE A 435 11.82 -8.10 -0.99
C ILE A 435 11.76 -7.54 0.41
N GLU A 436 10.73 -6.75 0.73
CA GLU A 436 10.73 -6.01 1.98
C GLU A 436 10.19 -6.82 3.16
N THR A 437 9.39 -7.89 2.92
CA THR A 437 8.85 -8.74 4.00
C THR A 437 9.53 -10.11 4.08
N PHE A 438 9.61 -10.88 2.98
CA PHE A 438 10.14 -12.23 3.04
C PHE A 438 11.66 -12.26 3.24
N GLU A 439 12.44 -11.47 2.50
CA GLU A 439 13.90 -11.54 2.61
C GLU A 439 14.42 -11.23 4.03
N PRO A 440 13.93 -10.20 4.75
CA PRO A 440 14.34 -9.98 6.15
C PRO A 440 13.96 -11.15 7.07
N LEU A 441 12.80 -11.76 6.86
CA LEU A 441 12.37 -12.93 7.64
C LEU A 441 13.27 -14.14 7.39
N ILE A 442 13.61 -14.42 6.14
CA ILE A 442 14.49 -15.54 5.80
C ILE A 442 15.90 -15.24 6.33
N ALA A 443 16.41 -14.01 6.20
CA ALA A 443 17.70 -13.61 6.74
C ALA A 443 17.78 -13.80 8.26
N GLU A 444 16.75 -13.36 9.00
CA GLU A 444 16.64 -13.58 10.44
C GLU A 444 16.64 -15.07 10.80
N LEU A 445 15.90 -15.91 10.07
CA LEU A 445 15.85 -17.35 10.28
C LEU A 445 17.21 -18.02 10.05
N LEU A 446 17.92 -17.64 8.99
CA LEU A 446 19.24 -18.18 8.68
C LEU A 446 20.30 -17.74 9.70
N GLU A 447 20.26 -16.49 10.13
CA GLU A 447 21.16 -15.98 11.18
C GLU A 447 20.93 -16.72 12.50
N LYS A 448 19.67 -16.89 12.93
CA LYS A 448 19.32 -17.59 14.18
C LYS A 448 19.73 -19.06 14.19
N THR A 449 19.62 -19.73 13.03
CA THR A 449 19.84 -21.18 12.93
C THR A 449 21.25 -21.55 12.48
N GLY A 450 21.99 -20.60 11.92
CA GLY A 450 23.35 -20.81 11.40
C GLY A 450 23.43 -21.68 10.14
N VAL A 451 22.30 -21.91 9.46
CA VAL A 451 22.24 -22.71 8.23
C VAL A 451 22.40 -21.84 6.99
N CYS A 452 22.85 -22.44 5.89
CA CYS A 452 23.07 -21.73 4.62
C CYS A 452 21.77 -21.65 3.79
N HIS A 453 21.50 -20.49 3.19
CA HIS A 453 20.35 -20.30 2.28
C HIS A 453 20.34 -21.28 1.10
N GLN A 454 21.53 -21.71 0.64
CA GLN A 454 21.68 -22.64 -0.48
C GLN A 454 21.05 -24.01 -0.21
N HIS A 455 20.72 -24.31 1.05
CA HIS A 455 20.06 -25.55 1.42
C HIS A 455 18.54 -25.49 1.34
N ILE A 456 17.95 -24.32 1.10
CA ILE A 456 16.51 -24.15 0.88
C ILE A 456 16.15 -24.83 -0.44
N ALA A 457 15.14 -25.69 -0.40
CA ALA A 457 14.68 -26.51 -1.52
C ALA A 457 13.26 -26.15 -1.97
N VAL A 458 12.44 -25.67 -1.03
CA VAL A 458 11.02 -25.42 -1.27
C VAL A 458 10.46 -24.36 -0.31
N MET A 459 9.46 -23.64 -0.78
CA MET A 459 8.55 -22.85 0.04
C MET A 459 7.10 -23.23 -0.25
N THR A 460 6.31 -23.39 0.81
CA THR A 460 4.84 -23.54 0.73
C THR A 460 4.19 -22.32 1.36
N ALA A 461 3.29 -21.67 0.63
CA ALA A 461 2.61 -20.46 1.05
C ALA A 461 1.10 -20.66 1.15
N ALA A 462 0.55 -20.39 2.33
CA ALA A 462 -0.89 -20.27 2.58
C ALA A 462 -1.25 -18.80 2.83
N GLY A 463 -2.48 -18.42 2.54
CA GLY A 463 -2.98 -17.05 2.70
C GLY A 463 -4.30 -16.86 1.97
N ASN A 464 -4.95 -15.73 2.20
CA ASN A 464 -6.17 -15.41 1.48
C ASN A 464 -5.91 -15.25 -0.02
N ALA A 465 -6.96 -15.37 -0.84
CA ALA A 465 -6.84 -15.38 -2.29
C ALA A 465 -6.07 -14.16 -2.81
N THR A 466 -6.36 -12.96 -2.32
CA THR A 466 -5.65 -11.74 -2.73
C THR A 466 -4.16 -11.78 -2.43
N MET A 467 -3.77 -12.26 -1.25
CA MET A 467 -2.34 -12.36 -0.89
C MET A 467 -1.58 -13.31 -1.82
N LEU A 468 -2.18 -14.45 -2.16
CA LEU A 468 -1.55 -15.40 -3.10
C LEU A 468 -1.48 -14.85 -4.54
N HIS A 469 -2.49 -14.08 -4.98
CA HIS A 469 -2.46 -13.42 -6.28
C HIS A 469 -1.33 -12.38 -6.35
N LEU A 470 -1.21 -11.54 -5.34
CA LEU A 470 -0.15 -10.53 -5.26
C LEU A 470 1.25 -11.16 -5.19
N LEU A 471 1.41 -12.26 -4.43
CA LEU A 471 2.67 -13.02 -4.42
C LEU A 471 3.01 -13.57 -5.81
N ALA A 472 2.02 -14.11 -6.52
CA ALA A 472 2.18 -14.63 -7.87
C ALA A 472 2.37 -13.53 -8.94
N GLY A 473 2.20 -12.25 -8.58
CA GLY A 473 2.21 -11.14 -9.54
C GLY A 473 1.02 -11.16 -10.49
N VAL A 474 -0.09 -11.75 -10.05
CA VAL A 474 -1.35 -11.86 -10.77
C VAL A 474 -2.30 -10.77 -10.30
N ASP A 475 -3.00 -10.13 -11.24
CA ASP A 475 -3.94 -9.06 -10.95
C ASP A 475 -5.12 -9.55 -10.09
N PRO A 476 -5.34 -9.00 -8.88
CA PRO A 476 -6.45 -9.38 -8.03
C PRO A 476 -7.74 -8.59 -8.31
N SER A 477 -7.75 -7.66 -9.27
CA SER A 477 -8.85 -6.71 -9.50
C SER A 477 -10.23 -7.36 -9.65
N SER A 478 -10.30 -8.54 -10.28
CA SER A 478 -11.56 -9.27 -10.48
C SER A 478 -12.23 -9.78 -9.19
N MET A 479 -11.49 -9.84 -8.09
CA MET A 479 -12.04 -10.16 -6.77
C MET A 479 -12.66 -8.94 -6.07
N GLY A 480 -12.47 -7.73 -6.59
CA GLY A 480 -13.02 -6.49 -6.03
C GLY A 480 -14.42 -6.14 -6.52
N PHE A 481 -14.91 -6.80 -7.57
CA PHE A 481 -16.22 -6.53 -8.16
C PHE A 481 -17.00 -7.82 -8.40
N ILE A 482 -18.34 -7.75 -8.29
CA ILE A 482 -19.24 -8.89 -8.54
C ILE A 482 -18.99 -9.44 -9.95
N PRO A 483 -18.77 -10.76 -10.13
CA PRO A 483 -19.05 -11.86 -9.19
C PRO A 483 -17.82 -12.34 -8.37
N PHE A 484 -16.90 -11.44 -8.04
CA PHE A 484 -15.75 -11.64 -7.16
C PHE A 484 -14.85 -12.81 -7.61
N THR A 485 -14.51 -12.86 -8.90
CA THR A 485 -13.84 -14.02 -9.51
C THR A 485 -12.32 -13.99 -9.26
N PRO A 486 -11.74 -15.02 -8.60
CA PRO A 486 -10.29 -15.21 -8.55
C PRO A 486 -9.74 -15.66 -9.91
N GLN A 487 -8.49 -15.32 -10.21
CA GLN A 487 -7.79 -15.79 -11.42
C GLN A 487 -7.31 -17.24 -11.28
N PHE A 488 -7.01 -17.68 -10.05
CA PHE A 488 -6.71 -19.06 -9.73
C PHE A 488 -7.13 -19.39 -8.29
N LEU A 489 -7.41 -20.67 -8.05
CA LEU A 489 -7.75 -21.23 -6.74
C LEU A 489 -7.08 -22.58 -6.51
N GLU A 490 -6.66 -23.24 -7.58
CA GLU A 490 -5.95 -24.52 -7.56
C GLU A 490 -4.54 -24.39 -6.96
N HIS A 491 -4.00 -25.52 -6.50
CA HIS A 491 -2.58 -25.62 -6.13
C HIS A 491 -1.73 -25.16 -7.31
N LYS A 492 -0.91 -24.13 -7.09
CA LYS A 492 -0.05 -23.54 -8.12
C LYS A 492 1.42 -23.69 -7.74
N GLN A 493 2.23 -24.16 -8.68
CA GLN A 493 3.68 -24.08 -8.57
C GLN A 493 4.17 -22.86 -9.33
N CYS A 494 4.88 -21.97 -8.64
CA CYS A 494 5.49 -20.77 -9.19
C CYS A 494 7.00 -20.94 -9.30
N ASP A 495 7.58 -20.29 -10.30
CA ASP A 495 9.03 -20.15 -10.38
C ASP A 495 9.50 -19.09 -9.38
N TRP A 496 10.48 -19.44 -8.54
CA TRP A 496 10.99 -18.60 -7.47
C TRP A 496 11.57 -17.28 -7.97
N GLN A 497 12.27 -17.32 -9.11
CA GLN A 497 12.84 -16.13 -9.72
C GLN A 497 11.74 -15.25 -10.33
N SER A 498 10.70 -15.84 -10.92
CA SER A 498 9.58 -15.10 -11.51
C SER A 498 8.79 -14.24 -10.52
N VAL A 499 8.77 -14.60 -9.23
CA VAL A 499 8.10 -13.81 -8.17
C VAL A 499 9.01 -12.73 -7.56
N GLY A 500 10.26 -12.64 -8.01
CA GLY A 500 11.18 -11.58 -7.62
C GLY A 500 12.00 -11.86 -6.36
N LEU A 501 12.07 -13.12 -5.89
CA LEU A 501 12.98 -13.50 -4.78
C LEU A 501 14.40 -13.69 -5.34
N PHE A 502 15.28 -12.69 -5.17
CA PHE A 502 16.65 -12.70 -5.70
C PHE A 502 17.67 -12.61 -4.57
N TRP A 503 18.43 -13.68 -4.34
CA TRP A 503 19.55 -13.67 -3.39
C TRP A 503 20.86 -14.05 -4.08
N ASP A 504 21.49 -13.04 -4.69
CA ASP A 504 22.74 -13.12 -5.46
C ASP A 504 22.76 -14.25 -6.53
N ASP A 505 23.78 -14.25 -7.39
CA ASP A 505 24.04 -15.33 -8.35
C ASP A 505 24.40 -16.69 -7.69
N ALA A 506 24.19 -16.82 -6.37
CA ALA A 506 24.72 -17.87 -5.50
C ALA A 506 23.69 -18.95 -5.09
N TRP A 507 22.41 -18.78 -5.42
CA TRP A 507 21.42 -19.84 -5.30
C TRP A 507 21.62 -20.82 -6.46
N GLY A 508 22.20 -21.99 -6.18
CA GLY A 508 22.49 -22.99 -7.21
C GLY A 508 21.26 -23.35 -8.05
N GLU A 509 20.38 -24.20 -7.50
CA GLU A 509 19.08 -24.51 -8.11
C GLU A 509 17.99 -23.72 -7.38
N SER A 510 17.11 -23.02 -8.10
CA SER A 510 16.07 -22.21 -7.48
C SER A 510 15.03 -23.11 -6.78
N PRO A 511 14.66 -22.81 -5.52
CA PRO A 511 13.63 -23.55 -4.80
C PRO A 511 12.28 -23.53 -5.50
N ALA A 512 11.48 -24.58 -5.28
CA ALA A 512 10.10 -24.57 -5.74
C ALA A 512 9.24 -23.69 -4.82
N LEU A 513 8.37 -22.84 -5.38
CA LEU A 513 7.34 -22.13 -4.63
C LEU A 513 5.97 -22.77 -4.90
N HIS A 514 5.30 -23.22 -3.84
CA HIS A 514 3.98 -23.84 -3.89
C HIS A 514 2.96 -22.93 -3.20
N LEU A 515 1.96 -22.48 -3.94
CA LEU A 515 0.81 -21.75 -3.41
C LEU A 515 -0.31 -22.75 -3.13
N LEU A 516 -0.76 -22.83 -1.88
CA LEU A 516 -1.80 -23.77 -1.47
C LEU A 516 -3.16 -23.45 -2.14
N PRO A 517 -4.04 -24.45 -2.31
CA PRO A 517 -5.34 -24.24 -2.93
C PRO A 517 -6.33 -23.53 -1.99
N GLY A 518 -7.18 -22.67 -2.55
CA GLY A 518 -8.30 -22.02 -1.86
C GLY A 518 -9.65 -22.40 -2.48
N ALA A 519 -10.76 -21.96 -1.89
CA ALA A 519 -12.11 -22.32 -2.34
C ALA A 519 -12.86 -21.17 -3.05
N SER A 520 -12.60 -19.92 -2.68
CA SER A 520 -13.21 -18.73 -3.32
C SER A 520 -12.36 -17.48 -3.08
N ALA A 521 -12.84 -16.32 -3.55
CA ALA A 521 -12.21 -15.03 -3.22
C ALA A 521 -12.20 -14.72 -1.71
N TYR A 522 -13.16 -15.28 -0.97
CA TYR A 522 -13.36 -15.01 0.46
C TYR A 522 -12.92 -16.16 1.37
N VAL A 523 -12.82 -17.37 0.83
CA VAL A 523 -12.31 -18.55 1.52
C VAL A 523 -11.00 -18.96 0.86
N GLY A 524 -9.91 -18.43 1.40
CA GLY A 524 -8.58 -18.60 0.87
C GLY A 524 -7.90 -19.90 1.26
N ALA A 525 -6.64 -20.02 0.85
CA ALA A 525 -5.82 -21.18 1.13
C ALA A 525 -5.41 -21.30 2.59
N ASP A 526 -5.38 -20.19 3.32
CA ASP A 526 -5.24 -20.13 4.78
C ASP A 526 -6.33 -20.93 5.51
N LEU A 527 -7.59 -20.76 5.11
CA LEU A 527 -8.70 -21.47 5.74
C LEU A 527 -8.78 -22.94 5.29
N VAL A 528 -8.48 -23.24 4.03
CA VAL A 528 -8.36 -24.64 3.53
C VAL A 528 -7.21 -25.37 4.23
N ALA A 529 -6.06 -24.72 4.39
CA ALA A 529 -4.93 -25.19 5.19
C ALA A 529 -5.40 -25.50 6.63
N GLY A 530 -6.22 -24.64 7.22
CA GLY A 530 -6.75 -24.84 8.56
C GLY A 530 -7.79 -25.96 8.68
N LEU A 531 -8.64 -26.15 7.68
CA LEU A 531 -9.58 -27.28 7.57
C LEU A 531 -8.83 -28.62 7.67
N LEU A 532 -7.68 -28.72 6.99
CA LEU A 532 -6.86 -29.91 7.06
C LEU A 532 -6.11 -30.03 8.39
N ALA A 533 -5.39 -28.98 8.80
CA ALA A 533 -4.55 -29.02 10.01
C ALA A 533 -5.37 -29.28 11.30
N SER A 534 -6.59 -28.76 11.37
CA SER A 534 -7.52 -28.98 12.48
C SER A 534 -8.12 -30.39 12.50
N GLY A 535 -8.05 -31.12 11.37
CA GLY A 535 -8.69 -32.43 11.19
C GLY A 535 -10.18 -32.37 10.94
N LEU A 536 -10.76 -31.17 10.75
CA LEU A 536 -12.18 -30.99 10.52
C LEU A 536 -12.67 -31.71 9.25
N CYS A 537 -11.85 -31.81 8.20
CA CYS A 537 -12.18 -32.59 7.00
C CYS A 537 -12.42 -34.09 7.25
N TYR A 538 -11.83 -34.65 8.32
CA TYR A 538 -11.99 -36.07 8.69
C TYR A 538 -13.07 -36.31 9.77
N ASP A 539 -13.68 -35.24 10.30
CA ASP A 539 -14.76 -35.32 11.29
C ASP A 539 -16.12 -35.42 10.58
N ASP A 540 -16.98 -36.33 11.05
CA ASP A 540 -18.37 -36.43 10.61
C ASP A 540 -19.22 -35.25 11.14
N GLY A 541 -18.70 -34.46 12.08
CA GLY A 541 -19.37 -33.29 12.63
C GLY A 541 -20.63 -33.62 13.44
N PRO A 542 -21.48 -32.63 13.76
CA PRO A 542 -21.35 -31.24 13.34
C PRO A 542 -20.24 -30.51 14.09
N SER A 543 -19.33 -29.89 13.34
CA SER A 543 -18.13 -29.21 13.86
C SER A 543 -17.87 -27.92 13.08
N LEU A 544 -17.19 -26.97 13.71
CA LEU A 544 -16.85 -25.66 13.14
C LEU A 544 -15.34 -25.41 13.23
N LEU A 545 -14.78 -24.76 12.21
CA LEU A 545 -13.50 -24.04 12.29
C LEU A 545 -13.83 -22.55 12.18
N VAL A 546 -13.38 -21.77 13.16
CA VAL A 546 -13.54 -20.32 13.20
C VAL A 546 -12.16 -19.70 13.29
N ASP A 547 -11.72 -19.01 12.25
CA ASP A 547 -10.52 -18.17 12.27
C ASP A 547 -10.93 -16.73 12.58
N VAL A 548 -10.35 -16.16 13.64
CA VAL A 548 -10.61 -14.79 14.07
C VAL A 548 -9.38 -13.94 13.77
N GLY A 549 -9.45 -13.18 12.68
CA GLY A 549 -8.46 -12.20 12.26
C GLY A 549 -9.09 -10.85 11.92
N THR A 550 -8.57 -10.19 10.88
CA THR A 550 -9.17 -8.97 10.31
C THR A 550 -10.59 -9.24 9.80
N ASN A 551 -10.79 -10.44 9.24
CA ASN A 551 -12.10 -10.99 8.93
C ASN A 551 -12.37 -12.16 9.89
N GLY A 552 -13.64 -12.56 9.99
CA GLY A 552 -13.98 -13.84 10.61
C GLY A 552 -14.26 -14.87 9.53
N GLU A 553 -13.32 -15.76 9.26
CA GLU A 553 -13.48 -16.86 8.32
C GLU A 553 -13.98 -18.13 9.04
N ILE A 554 -15.02 -18.76 8.51
CA ILE A 554 -15.71 -19.87 9.18
C ILE A 554 -15.95 -21.01 8.20
N ILE A 555 -15.65 -22.25 8.63
CA ILE A 555 -16.06 -23.48 7.95
C ILE A 555 -16.90 -24.33 8.90
N PHE A 556 -18.08 -24.73 8.42
CA PHE A 556 -18.96 -25.70 9.06
C PHE A 556 -18.89 -27.04 8.33
N LYS A 557 -18.84 -28.14 9.10
CA LYS A 557 -18.84 -29.51 8.57
C LYS A 557 -19.87 -30.37 9.29
N HIS A 558 -20.69 -31.10 8.54
CA HIS A 558 -21.57 -32.16 9.05
C HIS A 558 -21.85 -33.21 7.96
N GLY A 559 -21.48 -34.47 8.21
CA GLY A 559 -21.51 -35.51 7.19
C GLY A 559 -20.68 -35.10 5.98
N ASP A 560 -21.22 -35.19 4.77
CA ASP A 560 -20.53 -34.73 3.55
C ASP A 560 -20.70 -33.22 3.28
N THR A 561 -21.50 -32.52 4.08
CA THR A 561 -21.77 -31.08 3.91
C THR A 561 -20.64 -30.25 4.49
N LEU A 562 -20.08 -29.36 3.67
CA LEU A 562 -19.02 -28.43 4.03
C LEU A 562 -19.42 -27.03 3.56
N LEU A 563 -19.73 -26.14 4.50
CA LEU A 563 -20.15 -24.76 4.22
C LEU A 563 -19.05 -23.80 4.67
N GLY A 564 -18.73 -22.79 3.86
CA GLY A 564 -17.75 -21.75 4.21
C GLY A 564 -18.35 -20.36 4.13
N CYS A 565 -17.89 -19.43 4.97
CA CYS A 565 -18.20 -18.01 4.80
C CYS A 565 -17.08 -17.14 5.37
N ALA A 566 -17.08 -15.86 4.99
CA ALA A 566 -16.24 -14.83 5.59
C ALA A 566 -17.11 -13.65 6.06
N THR A 567 -16.78 -13.12 7.23
CA THR A 567 -17.47 -11.98 7.85
C THR A 567 -16.56 -10.77 7.89
N ALA A 568 -17.09 -9.59 7.57
CA ALA A 568 -16.37 -8.32 7.67
C ALA A 568 -16.38 -7.81 9.12
N ALA A 569 -15.70 -8.52 10.03
CA ALA A 569 -15.53 -8.11 11.42
C ALA A 569 -14.72 -6.81 11.54
N GLY A 570 -13.78 -6.61 10.61
CA GLY A 570 -12.84 -5.50 10.62
C GLY A 570 -11.73 -5.68 11.66
N PRO A 571 -10.66 -4.88 11.58
CA PRO A 571 -9.45 -5.09 12.38
C PRO A 571 -9.57 -4.65 13.85
N ALA A 572 -10.79 -4.55 14.40
CA ALA A 572 -11.01 -4.07 15.77
C ALA A 572 -10.34 -4.98 16.81
N PHE A 573 -10.40 -6.30 16.64
CA PHE A 573 -9.70 -7.26 17.50
C PHE A 573 -8.17 -7.16 17.42
N GLU A 574 -7.64 -6.55 16.36
CA GLU A 574 -6.21 -6.23 16.23
C GLU A 574 -5.85 -4.85 16.81
N GLY A 575 -6.80 -4.18 17.46
CA GLY A 575 -6.60 -2.86 18.05
C GLY A 575 -6.69 -1.71 17.04
N ALA A 576 -7.19 -1.96 15.82
CA ALA A 576 -7.38 -0.91 14.82
C ALA A 576 -8.73 -0.19 14.99
N GLY A 577 -8.74 1.13 14.80
CA GLY A 577 -9.95 1.94 14.99
C GLY A 577 -10.32 2.16 16.47
N LEU A 578 -9.44 1.75 17.39
CA LEU A 578 -9.59 1.90 18.83
C LEU A 578 -8.50 2.82 19.38
N LYS A 579 -8.83 3.57 20.43
CA LYS A 579 -7.95 4.59 21.02
C LYS A 579 -6.92 3.97 21.96
N ALA A 580 -7.37 3.11 22.88
CA ALA A 580 -6.51 2.31 23.73
C ALA A 580 -6.12 0.98 23.08
N GLY A 581 -6.76 0.60 21.96
CA GLY A 581 -6.43 -0.65 21.30
C GLY A 581 -4.99 -0.68 20.83
N ILE A 582 -4.35 -1.84 20.90
CA ILE A 582 -3.02 -2.19 20.34
C ILE A 582 -3.02 -3.67 19.91
N ARG A 583 -2.05 -4.12 19.12
CA ARG A 583 -1.88 -5.56 18.80
C ARG A 583 -1.37 -6.32 20.04
N ALA A 584 -1.24 -7.65 19.98
CA ALA A 584 -0.68 -8.46 21.06
C ALA A 584 0.86 -8.63 20.94
N GLY A 585 1.57 -8.59 22.07
CA GLY A 585 3.03 -8.33 22.18
C GLY A 585 3.39 -7.30 23.28
N ASP A 586 4.68 -6.99 23.46
CA ASP A 586 5.20 -6.29 24.66
C ASP A 586 4.50 -4.95 25.00
N GLY A 587 3.96 -4.85 26.21
CA GLY A 587 3.22 -3.68 26.72
C GLY A 587 1.71 -3.72 26.44
N ALA A 588 1.21 -4.72 25.72
CA ALA A 588 -0.24 -4.94 25.57
C ALA A 588 -0.84 -5.56 26.82
N VAL A 589 -1.90 -4.96 27.34
CA VAL A 589 -2.81 -5.65 28.26
C VAL A 589 -3.49 -6.77 27.48
N SER A 590 -3.29 -8.01 27.94
CA SER A 590 -3.82 -9.24 27.34
C SER A 590 -4.99 -9.83 28.12
N HIS A 591 -5.02 -9.62 29.43
CA HIS A 591 -6.13 -10.04 30.27
C HIS A 591 -6.58 -8.93 31.22
N ILE A 592 -7.88 -8.89 31.47
CA ILE A 592 -8.50 -8.00 32.45
C ILE A 592 -9.37 -8.85 33.36
N SER A 593 -9.21 -8.69 34.68
CA SER A 593 -10.21 -9.17 35.65
C SER A 593 -10.78 -8.01 36.45
N ILE A 594 -12.04 -8.14 36.85
CA ILE A 594 -12.82 -7.09 37.50
C ILE A 594 -13.28 -7.58 38.87
N THR A 595 -12.90 -6.88 39.92
CA THR A 595 -13.54 -6.98 41.25
C THR A 595 -14.49 -5.81 41.45
N THR A 596 -15.59 -6.00 42.19
CA THR A 596 -16.63 -4.98 42.37
C THR A 596 -16.74 -4.41 43.79
N ASP A 597 -15.98 -4.95 44.76
CA ASP A 597 -15.96 -4.48 46.15
C ASP A 597 -14.54 -4.57 46.77
N PRO A 598 -13.71 -3.52 46.63
CA PRO A 598 -13.92 -2.31 45.82
C PRO A 598 -13.75 -2.56 44.32
N ILE A 599 -14.12 -1.57 43.49
CA ILE A 599 -13.92 -1.70 42.04
C ILE A 599 -12.45 -1.62 41.67
N HIS A 600 -11.95 -2.73 41.14
CA HIS A 600 -10.57 -2.85 40.68
C HIS A 600 -10.51 -3.60 39.35
N PHE A 601 -9.58 -3.15 38.50
CA PHE A 601 -9.25 -3.78 37.23
C PHE A 601 -7.83 -4.32 37.36
N ASP A 602 -7.69 -5.62 37.56
CA ASP A 602 -6.38 -6.27 37.49
C ASP A 602 -6.07 -6.55 36.02
N MET A 603 -4.85 -6.25 35.60
CA MET A 603 -4.42 -6.36 34.22
C MET A 603 -3.17 -7.22 34.11
N GLN A 604 -3.17 -8.12 33.14
CA GLN A 604 -1.96 -8.85 32.75
C GLN A 604 -1.37 -8.22 31.49
N VAL A 605 -0.13 -7.79 31.58
CA VAL A 605 0.61 -7.17 30.46
C VAL A 605 1.52 -8.22 29.82
N ILE A 606 1.60 -8.24 28.50
CA ILE A 606 2.57 -9.06 27.77
C ILE A 606 3.95 -8.41 27.94
N GLY A 607 4.95 -9.19 28.33
CA GLY A 607 6.29 -8.70 28.63
C GLY A 607 6.42 -8.04 30.00
N ASP A 608 7.65 -7.69 30.39
CA ASP A 608 7.98 -7.04 31.67
C ASP A 608 8.17 -5.52 31.46
N VAL A 609 7.10 -4.86 31.01
CA VAL A 609 7.07 -3.43 30.66
C VAL A 609 5.74 -2.79 31.07
N ASP A 610 5.71 -1.46 31.18
CA ASP A 610 4.48 -0.71 31.50
C ASP A 610 3.39 -0.88 30.42
N PRO A 611 2.09 -0.91 30.78
CA PRO A 611 1.01 -1.04 29.82
C PRO A 611 0.90 0.20 28.93
N ILE A 612 0.84 -0.01 27.62
CA ILE A 612 0.70 1.05 26.61
C ILE A 612 -0.63 0.99 25.86
N GLY A 613 -1.46 -0.03 26.10
CA GLY A 613 -2.74 -0.25 25.43
C GLY A 613 -3.36 -1.62 25.71
N LEU A 614 -4.53 -1.90 25.14
CA LEU A 614 -5.27 -3.16 25.22
C LEU A 614 -5.24 -3.91 23.89
N CYS A 615 -4.95 -5.21 23.90
CA CYS A 615 -5.18 -6.04 22.73
C CYS A 615 -6.60 -6.63 22.71
N GLY A 616 -7.00 -7.24 21.60
CA GLY A 616 -8.35 -7.76 21.40
C GLY A 616 -8.83 -8.68 22.52
N SER A 617 -7.97 -9.54 23.06
CA SER A 617 -8.33 -10.44 24.17
C SER A 617 -8.72 -9.68 25.43
N ALA A 618 -8.06 -8.56 25.74
CA ALA A 618 -8.41 -7.71 26.86
C ALA A 618 -9.75 -6.99 26.66
N TYR A 619 -10.08 -6.58 25.42
CA TYR A 619 -11.41 -6.05 25.13
C TYR A 619 -12.50 -7.11 25.33
N ILE A 620 -12.28 -8.35 24.88
CA ILE A 620 -13.24 -9.44 25.12
C ILE A 620 -13.39 -9.76 26.61
N ASP A 621 -12.29 -9.76 27.38
CA ASP A 621 -12.35 -9.85 28.85
C ASP A 621 -13.17 -8.71 29.47
N LEU A 622 -12.95 -7.48 29.01
CA LEU A 622 -13.70 -6.31 29.49
C LEU A 622 -15.19 -6.44 29.18
N LEU A 623 -15.57 -6.88 27.98
CA LEU A 623 -16.97 -7.09 27.60
C LEU A 623 -17.62 -8.20 28.42
N GLY A 624 -17.06 -9.41 28.41
CA GLY A 624 -17.64 -10.57 29.09
C GLY A 624 -17.70 -10.38 30.61
N ARG A 625 -16.58 -9.99 31.23
CA ARG A 625 -16.53 -9.79 32.69
C ARG A 625 -17.23 -8.51 33.11
N GLY A 626 -17.18 -7.45 32.30
CA GLY A 626 -17.89 -6.20 32.54
C GLY A 626 -19.39 -6.41 32.54
N ARG A 627 -19.90 -7.18 31.57
CA ARG A 627 -21.32 -7.54 31.48
C ARG A 627 -21.77 -8.39 32.67
N LYS A 628 -20.96 -9.37 33.06
CA LYS A 628 -21.23 -10.29 34.18
C LYS A 628 -21.22 -9.59 35.54
N SER A 629 -20.26 -8.70 35.76
CA SER A 629 -20.15 -7.88 36.98
C SER A 629 -21.20 -6.75 37.03
N GLY A 630 -21.76 -6.40 35.88
CA GLY A 630 -22.70 -5.28 35.71
C GLY A 630 -22.00 -3.93 35.59
N VAL A 631 -20.68 -3.90 35.41
CA VAL A 631 -19.92 -2.68 35.08
C VAL A 631 -20.31 -2.16 33.69
N ILE A 632 -20.69 -3.06 32.78
CA ILE A 632 -21.17 -2.75 31.44
C ILE A 632 -22.62 -3.27 31.30
N ASP A 633 -23.51 -2.44 30.77
CA ASP A 633 -24.91 -2.82 30.47
C ASP A 633 -25.01 -3.64 29.16
N ALA A 634 -26.21 -4.12 28.82
CA ALA A 634 -26.43 -4.95 27.62
C ALA A 634 -26.14 -4.21 26.29
N ARG A 635 -26.03 -2.88 26.30
CA ARG A 635 -25.76 -2.05 25.12
C ARG A 635 -24.30 -1.60 25.05
N GLY A 636 -23.46 -2.02 25.99
CA GLY A 636 -22.04 -1.62 26.04
C GLY A 636 -21.76 -0.32 26.79
N HIS A 637 -22.71 0.23 27.56
CA HIS A 637 -22.49 1.44 28.34
C HIS A 637 -21.96 1.13 29.75
N PHE A 638 -21.12 2.01 30.29
CA PHE A 638 -20.65 1.86 31.66
C PHE A 638 -21.77 2.22 32.67
N ASP A 639 -22.10 1.32 33.60
CA ASP A 639 -23.18 1.53 34.59
C ASP A 639 -22.70 2.31 35.82
N ILE A 640 -22.55 3.63 35.64
CA ILE A 640 -22.12 4.57 36.69
C ILE A 640 -23.15 4.66 37.82
N ALA A 641 -24.44 4.47 37.49
CA ALA A 641 -25.53 4.57 38.46
C ALA A 641 -25.45 3.44 39.49
N ARG A 642 -25.10 2.24 39.05
CA ARG A 642 -24.87 1.09 39.92
C ARG A 642 -23.58 1.20 40.72
N PHE A 643 -22.56 1.83 40.16
CA PHE A 643 -21.22 1.87 40.72
C PHE A 643 -20.68 3.30 40.83
N ALA A 644 -21.03 3.98 41.93
CA ALA A 644 -20.62 5.37 42.17
C ALA A 644 -19.09 5.58 42.12
N GLU A 645 -18.27 4.58 42.39
CA GLU A 645 -16.81 4.68 42.27
C GLU A 645 -16.31 4.81 40.82
N LEU A 646 -17.06 4.30 39.83
CA LEU A 646 -16.73 4.47 38.41
C LEU A 646 -16.76 5.95 38.02
N SER A 647 -17.62 6.76 38.63
CA SER A 647 -17.68 8.21 38.36
C SER A 647 -16.35 8.93 38.62
N LYS A 648 -15.50 8.39 39.51
CA LYS A 648 -14.17 8.94 39.81
C LYS A 648 -13.11 8.55 38.77
N ARG A 649 -13.39 7.53 37.95
CA ARG A 649 -12.52 6.98 36.92
C ARG A 649 -12.90 7.43 35.51
N ILE A 650 -14.06 8.07 35.35
CA ILE A 650 -14.50 8.58 34.05
C ILE A 650 -13.76 9.88 33.70
N CYS A 651 -13.29 9.94 32.46
CA CYS A 651 -12.69 11.13 31.89
C CYS A 651 -13.71 12.28 31.87
N LYS A 652 -13.34 13.42 32.47
CA LYS A 652 -14.24 14.57 32.58
C LYS A 652 -14.45 15.31 31.25
N ASP A 653 -13.53 15.15 30.31
CA ASP A 653 -13.53 15.91 29.05
C ASP A 653 -14.52 15.33 28.04
N ASP A 654 -14.77 14.02 28.05
CA ASP A 654 -15.75 13.36 27.16
C ASP A 654 -16.94 12.70 27.89
N GLY A 655 -16.84 12.49 29.21
CA GLY A 655 -17.88 11.87 30.04
C GLY A 655 -18.22 10.41 29.69
N ARG A 656 -17.46 9.76 28.80
CA ARG A 656 -17.77 8.44 28.23
C ARG A 656 -16.57 7.50 28.15
N SER A 657 -15.41 7.92 28.65
CA SER A 657 -14.21 7.10 28.74
C SER A 657 -13.88 6.70 30.17
N LEU A 658 -13.63 5.41 30.39
CA LEU A 658 -13.28 4.85 31.70
C LEU A 658 -11.77 4.59 31.80
N SER A 659 -11.13 5.12 32.85
CA SER A 659 -9.75 4.78 33.20
C SER A 659 -9.66 3.40 33.83
N LEU A 660 -8.95 2.49 33.17
CA LEU A 660 -8.69 1.14 33.68
C LEU A 660 -7.51 1.13 34.67
N HIS A 661 -6.55 2.04 34.50
CA HIS A 661 -5.37 2.14 35.36
C HIS A 661 -5.21 3.55 35.94
N LEU A 662 -5.32 3.68 37.26
CA LEU A 662 -5.18 4.99 37.92
C LEU A 662 -3.74 5.49 37.84
N GLY A 663 -3.54 6.67 37.24
CA GLY A 663 -2.22 7.31 37.11
C GLY A 663 -1.48 7.02 35.81
N HIS A 664 -2.03 6.18 34.92
CA HIS A 664 -1.56 6.05 33.54
C HIS A 664 -2.68 6.43 32.57
N ASP A 665 -2.31 6.92 31.38
CA ASP A 665 -3.22 7.38 30.34
C ASP A 665 -3.81 6.19 29.55
N LEU A 666 -4.53 5.30 30.24
CA LEU A 666 -5.17 4.11 29.66
C LEU A 666 -6.69 4.17 29.85
N TYR A 667 -7.35 4.76 28.86
CA TYR A 667 -8.80 5.00 28.86
C TYR A 667 -9.49 4.19 27.77
N VAL A 668 -10.61 3.56 28.12
CA VAL A 668 -11.50 2.89 27.16
C VAL A 668 -12.81 3.63 27.06
N SER A 669 -13.15 4.05 25.85
CA SER A 669 -14.41 4.75 25.55
C SER A 669 -15.55 3.80 25.19
N GLU A 670 -16.78 4.24 25.40
CA GLU A 670 -17.97 3.53 24.91
C GLU A 670 -18.00 3.41 23.37
N ALA A 671 -17.37 4.36 22.65
CA ALA A 671 -17.24 4.27 21.20
C ALA A 671 -16.33 3.11 20.77
N GLU A 672 -15.26 2.84 21.51
CA GLU A 672 -14.41 1.67 21.30
C GLU A 672 -15.16 0.37 21.61
N ILE A 673 -15.93 0.34 22.71
CA ILE A 673 -16.80 -0.80 23.03
C ILE A 673 -17.76 -1.07 21.88
N ALA A 674 -18.45 -0.05 21.36
CA ALA A 674 -19.37 -0.20 20.23
C ALA A 674 -18.69 -0.79 18.98
N ARG A 675 -17.44 -0.40 18.69
CA ARG A 675 -16.68 -0.98 17.56
C ARG A 675 -16.32 -2.45 17.77
N ILE A 676 -15.93 -2.83 18.99
CA ILE A 676 -15.71 -4.24 19.32
C ILE A 676 -17.02 -5.03 19.23
N LEU A 677 -18.14 -4.46 19.68
CA LEU A 677 -19.46 -5.11 19.56
C LEU A 677 -19.86 -5.35 18.11
N GLN A 678 -19.59 -4.42 17.19
CA GLN A 678 -19.80 -4.61 15.75
C GLN A 678 -18.95 -5.76 15.20
N ALA A 679 -17.65 -5.81 15.55
CA ALA A 679 -16.77 -6.89 15.12
C ALA A 679 -17.20 -8.25 15.68
N LYS A 680 -17.58 -8.29 16.97
CA LYS A 680 -18.14 -9.46 17.65
C LYS A 680 -19.43 -9.94 16.98
N ALA A 681 -20.36 -9.03 16.72
CA ALA A 681 -21.64 -9.34 16.09
C ALA A 681 -21.48 -9.91 14.68
N ALA A 682 -20.53 -9.38 13.89
CA ALA A 682 -20.26 -9.91 12.54
C ALA A 682 -19.84 -11.39 12.57
N ILE A 683 -18.92 -11.76 13.47
CA ILE A 683 -18.46 -13.15 13.61
C ILE A 683 -19.59 -14.05 14.14
N ALA A 684 -20.27 -13.62 15.20
CA ALA A 684 -21.39 -14.34 15.79
C ALA A 684 -22.51 -14.60 14.77
N ALA A 685 -22.87 -13.59 13.98
CA ALA A 685 -23.87 -13.70 12.92
C ALA A 685 -23.47 -14.64 11.80
N GLY A 686 -22.19 -14.65 11.40
CA GLY A 686 -21.67 -15.62 10.43
C GLY A 686 -21.81 -17.06 10.93
N ILE A 687 -21.46 -17.30 12.20
CA ILE A 687 -21.62 -18.63 12.83
C ILE A 687 -23.10 -19.03 12.83
N LEU A 688 -23.99 -18.17 13.34
CA LEU A 688 -25.41 -18.46 13.45
C LEU A 688 -26.07 -18.65 12.08
N THR A 689 -25.66 -17.90 11.06
CA THR A 689 -26.17 -18.06 9.68
C THR A 689 -25.84 -19.44 9.10
N LEU A 690 -24.59 -19.92 9.29
CA LEU A 690 -24.20 -21.27 8.88
C LEU A 690 -24.98 -22.36 9.62
N LEU A 691 -25.15 -22.18 10.93
CA LEU A 691 -25.91 -23.10 11.78
C LEU A 691 -27.38 -23.16 11.38
N ASP A 692 -28.01 -22.02 11.10
CA ASP A 692 -29.39 -21.93 10.64
C ASP A 692 -29.59 -22.58 9.27
N LYS A 693 -28.65 -22.35 8.34
CA LYS A 693 -28.63 -23.01 7.01
C LYS A 693 -28.57 -24.54 7.15
N ALA A 694 -27.81 -25.03 8.11
CA ALA A 694 -27.67 -26.45 8.42
C ALA A 694 -28.79 -27.01 9.33
N HIS A 695 -29.66 -26.14 9.86
CA HIS A 695 -30.67 -26.47 10.87
C HIS A 695 -30.10 -27.13 12.14
N ILE A 696 -28.94 -26.66 12.60
CA ILE A 696 -28.22 -27.16 13.78
C ILE A 696 -28.14 -26.06 14.84
N LYS A 697 -28.24 -26.42 16.12
CA LYS A 697 -28.02 -25.45 17.21
C LYS A 697 -26.56 -25.46 17.65
N ALA A 698 -26.07 -24.34 18.19
CA ALA A 698 -24.73 -24.26 18.77
C ALA A 698 -24.48 -25.35 19.84
N SER A 699 -25.50 -25.72 20.63
CA SER A 699 -25.43 -26.81 21.61
C SER A 699 -25.22 -28.20 21.02
N ASP A 700 -25.55 -28.39 19.75
CA ASP A 700 -25.42 -29.68 19.05
C ASP A 700 -24.01 -29.84 18.43
N ILE A 701 -23.23 -28.76 18.35
CA ILE A 701 -21.86 -28.80 17.83
C ILE A 701 -20.97 -29.64 18.74
N LYS A 702 -20.30 -30.64 18.17
CA LYS A 702 -19.38 -31.51 18.92
C LYS A 702 -18.07 -30.79 19.23
N ARG A 703 -17.59 -29.99 18.28
CA ARG A 703 -16.30 -29.30 18.37
C ARG A 703 -16.30 -28.01 17.57
N LEU A 704 -15.85 -26.94 18.21
CA LEU A 704 -15.47 -25.68 17.57
C LEU A 704 -13.94 -25.55 17.69
N TYR A 705 -13.26 -25.55 16.55
CA TYR A 705 -11.84 -25.26 16.45
C TYR A 705 -11.67 -23.74 16.30
N LEU A 706 -11.09 -23.08 17.30
CA LEU A 706 -10.84 -21.64 17.29
C LEU A 706 -9.38 -21.38 16.89
N ALA A 707 -9.22 -20.76 15.72
CA ALA A 707 -7.95 -20.42 15.10
C ALA A 707 -7.67 -18.90 15.15
N GLY A 708 -6.49 -18.52 14.65
CA GLY A 708 -6.08 -17.12 14.52
C GLY A 708 -5.23 -16.62 15.68
N GLY A 709 -4.51 -15.51 15.45
CA GLY A 709 -3.65 -14.88 16.46
C GLY A 709 -4.40 -14.36 17.67
N PHE A 710 -5.67 -14.00 17.47
CA PHE A 710 -6.60 -13.64 18.54
C PHE A 710 -6.84 -14.81 19.51
N GLY A 711 -7.03 -16.04 18.98
CA GLY A 711 -7.36 -17.23 19.76
C GLY A 711 -6.29 -17.65 20.77
N MET A 712 -5.03 -17.24 20.59
CA MET A 712 -3.93 -17.64 21.46
C MET A 712 -3.94 -16.98 22.85
N HIS A 713 -4.54 -15.80 22.96
CA HIS A 713 -4.58 -15.02 24.21
C HIS A 713 -5.99 -14.79 24.73
N VAL A 714 -7.03 -15.25 24.03
CA VAL A 714 -8.42 -15.06 24.46
C VAL A 714 -8.78 -15.99 25.61
N ASP A 715 -9.40 -15.44 26.65
CA ASP A 715 -10.10 -16.25 27.66
C ASP A 715 -11.39 -16.79 27.04
N LEU A 716 -11.50 -18.11 26.93
CA LEU A 716 -12.64 -18.78 26.28
C LEU A 716 -13.96 -18.49 26.99
N GLN A 717 -13.96 -18.34 28.32
CA GLN A 717 -15.17 -18.02 29.05
C GLN A 717 -15.61 -16.58 28.75
N SER A 718 -14.67 -15.64 28.63
CA SER A 718 -14.97 -14.27 28.21
C SER A 718 -15.45 -14.19 26.75
N ALA A 719 -14.93 -15.02 25.85
CA ALA A 719 -15.43 -15.11 24.48
C ALA A 719 -16.90 -15.58 24.43
N ILE A 720 -17.27 -16.55 25.27
CA ILE A 720 -18.67 -17.00 25.41
C ILE A 720 -19.52 -15.91 26.10
N ASP A 721 -19.06 -15.38 27.23
CA ASP A 721 -19.78 -14.41 28.06
C ASP A 721 -20.00 -13.06 27.34
N SER A 722 -19.15 -12.70 26.37
CA SER A 722 -19.32 -11.53 25.49
C SER A 722 -20.24 -11.78 24.29
N GLY A 723 -20.65 -13.04 24.09
CA GLY A 723 -21.45 -13.48 22.95
C GLY A 723 -20.66 -13.61 21.65
N LEU A 724 -19.33 -13.53 21.64
CA LEU A 724 -18.53 -13.77 20.42
C LEU A 724 -18.77 -15.19 19.88
N LEU A 725 -18.98 -16.14 20.79
CA LEU A 725 -19.34 -17.53 20.50
C LEU A 725 -20.71 -17.85 21.12
N PRO A 726 -21.82 -17.35 20.54
CA PRO A 726 -23.13 -17.43 21.17
C PRO A 726 -23.64 -18.88 21.23
N GLY A 727 -24.10 -19.31 22.40
CA GLY A 727 -24.67 -20.64 22.62
C GLY A 727 -23.66 -21.79 22.75
N PHE A 728 -22.36 -21.51 22.70
CA PHE A 728 -21.30 -22.50 22.92
C PHE A 728 -20.93 -22.64 24.40
N THR A 729 -20.31 -23.78 24.72
CA THR A 729 -19.79 -24.14 26.04
C THR A 729 -18.29 -24.44 25.96
N LEU A 730 -17.58 -24.32 27.09
CA LEU A 730 -16.12 -24.49 27.13
C LEU A 730 -15.65 -25.85 26.62
N ASP A 731 -16.40 -26.92 26.88
CA ASP A 731 -16.05 -28.28 26.47
C ASP A 731 -16.17 -28.52 24.96
N GLN A 732 -16.93 -27.67 24.27
CA GLN A 732 -17.03 -27.70 22.81
C GLN A 732 -15.85 -27.02 22.12
N ILE A 733 -15.08 -26.17 22.79
CA ILE A 733 -14.08 -25.30 22.13
C ILE A 733 -12.67 -25.87 22.27
N GLN A 734 -11.94 -25.91 21.16
CA GLN A 734 -10.53 -26.25 21.11
C GLN A 734 -9.73 -25.15 20.40
N LEU A 735 -8.75 -24.58 21.10
CA LEU A 735 -7.76 -23.69 20.50
C LEU A 735 -6.83 -24.48 19.58
N VAL A 736 -6.66 -24.02 18.34
CA VAL A 736 -5.80 -24.65 17.32
C VAL A 736 -4.65 -23.75 16.82
N GLY A 737 -4.64 -22.47 17.22
CA GLY A 737 -3.55 -21.54 16.92
C GLY A 737 -3.49 -21.13 15.45
N ASN A 738 -2.28 -20.90 14.91
CA ASN A 738 -2.11 -20.55 13.50
C ASN A 738 -2.23 -21.79 12.60
N THR A 739 -3.46 -22.09 12.18
CA THR A 739 -3.75 -23.27 11.36
C THR A 739 -3.37 -23.09 9.89
N SER A 740 -3.28 -21.85 9.40
CA SER A 740 -2.75 -21.55 8.06
C SER A 740 -1.28 -22.00 7.94
N LEU A 741 -0.44 -21.60 8.91
CA LEU A 741 0.97 -21.99 8.97
C LEU A 741 1.15 -23.50 9.18
N ALA A 742 0.30 -24.11 10.00
CA ALA A 742 0.29 -25.56 10.20
C ALA A 742 -0.05 -26.32 8.92
N GLY A 743 -1.04 -25.85 8.15
CA GLY A 743 -1.41 -26.43 6.87
C GLY A 743 -0.31 -26.27 5.83
N ALA A 744 0.32 -25.09 5.73
CA ALA A 744 1.50 -24.89 4.88
C ALA A 744 2.61 -25.90 5.22
N TYR A 745 2.91 -26.06 6.51
CA TYR A 745 3.89 -27.04 7.00
C TYR A 745 3.55 -28.49 6.62
N ILE A 746 2.33 -28.97 6.89
CA ILE A 746 1.98 -30.36 6.56
C ILE A 746 1.89 -30.59 5.05
N GLY A 747 1.46 -29.59 4.26
CA GLY A 747 1.48 -29.66 2.80
C GLY A 747 2.89 -29.72 2.22
N MET A 748 3.87 -29.16 2.92
CA MET A 748 5.30 -29.29 2.58
C MET A 748 5.85 -30.68 2.93
N MET A 749 5.45 -31.23 4.08
CA MET A 749 5.98 -32.47 4.64
C MET A 749 5.32 -33.74 4.11
N ASP A 750 4.08 -33.65 3.63
CA ASP A 750 3.32 -34.74 3.03
C ASP A 750 2.71 -34.29 1.70
N ARG A 751 3.35 -34.68 0.60
CA ARG A 751 2.92 -34.32 -0.75
C ARG A 751 1.51 -34.80 -1.08
N ASP A 752 1.05 -35.89 -0.47
CA ASP A 752 -0.26 -36.49 -0.77
C ASP A 752 -1.38 -35.60 -0.19
N LEU A 753 -1.09 -34.83 0.86
CA LEU A 753 -2.03 -33.88 1.46
C LEU A 753 -2.35 -32.69 0.57
N MET A 754 -1.48 -32.32 -0.38
CA MET A 754 -1.78 -31.24 -1.31
C MET A 754 -3.01 -31.58 -2.19
N ALA A 755 -3.10 -32.83 -2.65
CA ALA A 755 -4.24 -33.31 -3.41
C ALA A 755 -5.51 -33.39 -2.53
N VAL A 756 -5.36 -33.72 -1.25
CA VAL A 756 -6.47 -33.69 -0.28
C VAL A 756 -6.97 -32.27 -0.08
N MET A 757 -6.09 -31.29 0.14
CA MET A 757 -6.48 -29.87 0.27
C MET A 757 -7.24 -29.39 -0.96
N SER A 758 -6.76 -29.68 -2.17
CA SER A 758 -7.44 -29.30 -3.41
C SER A 758 -8.83 -29.92 -3.50
N ALA A 759 -8.96 -31.21 -3.18
CA ALA A 759 -10.25 -31.92 -3.21
C ALA A 759 -11.23 -31.42 -2.14
N GLU A 760 -10.75 -31.04 -0.96
CA GLU A 760 -11.60 -30.44 0.08
C GLU A 760 -12.01 -29.01 -0.28
N ALA A 761 -11.11 -28.21 -0.86
CA ALA A 761 -11.42 -26.86 -1.33
C ALA A 761 -12.58 -26.84 -2.34
N GLU A 762 -12.58 -27.78 -3.29
CA GLU A 762 -13.65 -27.94 -4.29
C GLU A 762 -15.02 -28.32 -3.69
N LYS A 763 -15.05 -28.91 -2.49
CA LYS A 763 -16.28 -29.33 -1.80
C LYS A 763 -16.92 -28.22 -0.96
N ILE A 764 -16.17 -27.15 -0.64
CA ILE A 764 -16.67 -26.07 0.21
C ILE A 764 -17.72 -25.29 -0.58
N ASP A 765 -18.96 -25.33 -0.11
CA ASP A 765 -20.03 -24.44 -0.58
C ASP A 765 -19.90 -23.10 0.15
N VAL A 766 -19.42 -22.07 -0.57
CA VAL A 766 -19.15 -20.76 0.01
C VAL A 766 -20.41 -19.90 -0.03
N LEU A 767 -20.91 -19.52 1.14
CA LEU A 767 -22.05 -18.64 1.29
C LEU A 767 -21.62 -17.17 1.28
N GLU A 768 -22.24 -16.40 0.38
CA GLU A 768 -22.16 -14.95 0.35
C GLU A 768 -23.14 -14.36 1.40
N LEU A 769 -22.62 -14.00 2.58
CA LEU A 769 -23.46 -13.58 3.71
C LEU A 769 -24.29 -12.31 3.42
N ASN A 770 -23.84 -11.44 2.50
CA ASN A 770 -24.57 -10.23 2.09
C ASN A 770 -25.87 -10.52 1.34
N ILE A 771 -26.06 -11.73 0.80
CA ILE A 771 -27.30 -12.16 0.13
C ILE A 771 -28.09 -13.18 0.96
N GLU A 772 -27.56 -13.64 2.09
CA GLU A 772 -28.25 -14.55 3.01
C GLU A 772 -29.20 -13.74 3.93
N PRO A 773 -30.53 -13.90 3.81
CA PRO A 773 -31.49 -13.03 4.50
C PRO A 773 -31.37 -13.04 6.02
N ALA A 774 -30.92 -14.15 6.61
CA ALA A 774 -30.80 -14.30 8.06
C ALA A 774 -29.59 -13.57 8.65
N PHE A 775 -28.58 -13.21 7.84
CA PHE A 775 -27.34 -12.63 8.34
C PHE A 775 -27.56 -11.27 9.02
N GLU A 776 -28.37 -10.40 8.40
CA GLU A 776 -28.64 -9.06 8.95
C GLU A 776 -29.41 -9.14 10.27
N ASP A 777 -30.41 -10.03 10.37
CA ASP A 777 -31.16 -10.25 11.60
C ASP A 777 -30.25 -10.76 12.72
N HIS A 778 -29.42 -11.78 12.45
CA HIS A 778 -28.43 -12.28 13.42
C HIS A 778 -27.42 -11.23 13.83
N TYR A 779 -26.96 -10.40 12.87
CA TYR A 779 -26.03 -9.32 13.17
C TYR A 779 -26.63 -8.29 14.12
N LEU A 780 -27.88 -7.88 13.89
CA LEU A 780 -28.59 -6.94 14.75
C LEU A 780 -28.84 -7.50 16.16
N ASP A 781 -29.21 -8.78 16.25
CA ASP A 781 -29.42 -9.47 17.52
C ASP A 781 -28.12 -9.58 18.33
N GLU A 782 -27.00 -9.83 17.65
CA GLU A 782 -25.69 -10.04 18.29
C GLU A 782 -24.90 -8.75 18.58
N LEU A 783 -25.41 -7.56 18.21
CA LEU A 783 -24.81 -6.27 18.60
C LEU A 783 -24.85 -6.02 20.12
N MET A 784 -25.70 -6.72 20.86
CA MET A 784 -25.85 -6.59 22.31
C MET A 784 -25.05 -7.66 23.09
N LEU A 785 -24.88 -7.42 24.40
CA LEU A 785 -24.17 -8.28 25.37
C LEU A 785 -25.07 -9.13 26.27
#